data_AF-A0A1I4YGE8-F1
#
_entry.id   AF-A0A1I4YGE8-F1
#
_cell.length_a   1.000
_cell.length_b   1.000
_cell.length_c   1.000
_cell.angle_alpha   90.00
_cell.angle_beta   90.00
_cell.angle_gamma   90.00
#
_symmetry.space_group_name_H-M   'P 1'
#
loop_
_entity.id
_entity.type
_entity.pdbx_description
1 polymer ?
#
loop_
_entity_poly.entity_id
_entity_poly.type
_entity_poly.pdbx_seq_one_letter_code
_entity_poly.pdbx_strand_id
1 'polypeptide(L)'
;MSAFRIAGFSGLVPRLAKQLLGPGQAQVATNCNLTSGDLRPRNGPLPVFSPVIDKDIVSMFRMETDGNEKWLAWNVDVDVAQSPVAGNTSRRFYYTGDGEPRTSDFDLATAGPGPYPSGCFVLGVATPVSKPTVTPGGGTGSSTARAYVYTFVTQWGEESRPSPASAVTTGKMDDAWALSNLDTAPPNSGIVMGAVKDTPLSGQVEVTLDTVFGLRASEEIAFASVTGLADLNGTFTLASVDSETKKIVILLRTTQTYTGGGTWKRVAPHNTSGMTKRIYRTLTTSSGTEYHYLVTIPGGMTSYNDTAADSAVALGEVLPSATWDMPPADMKGIAILANGIAAGFVGNEILFSEPFKPYAWPSAYRQTYDQDIVALGVSGTTLVGMTKGNPFTITGVEPVTMGGGMEKLSVAWPCMTKRGVASFAFGIGYPAPQGMVIVGANSDIVTKDLFTQKEWAELNPGTFIAASADNRYYCGYTVEGSSLMFVIDKAESASFIKVNQRITCIWADPATGRLYVALDRKIYEWEGDSGTKLTYEWKSKKFVSAPPVNYSAAKIDADFEMSEAESAAAKSSYDAALEANKALIDSGEVDDGLADPSLGEDEIGGDAMQAIPPLVIDSLQFQLWADGDLKFTRQVRNTRAFRLPGGYKADNVEVVLSGNVKVSGVVLAETMDGLKQA
;
A
#
# COMPACT_ATOMS: atom_id res chain seq x y z
N MET A 1 6.04 1.74 58.48
CA MET A 1 4.95 1.25 57.61
C MET A 1 5.41 1.46 56.19
N SER A 2 5.67 0.39 55.45
CA SER A 2 5.94 0.52 54.03
C SER A 2 4.63 0.71 53.27
N ALA A 3 4.57 1.77 52.47
CA ALA A 3 3.53 1.99 51.48
C ALA A 3 4.24 2.37 50.19
N PHE A 4 3.71 1.93 49.05
CA PHE A 4 4.24 2.33 47.76
C PHE A 4 3.10 2.67 46.80
N ARG A 5 3.36 3.66 45.95
CA ARG A 5 2.46 4.14 44.92
C ARG A 5 3.05 3.78 43.56
N ILE A 6 2.23 3.17 42.72
CA ILE A 6 2.48 3.01 41.30
C ILE A 6 1.78 4.18 40.59
N ALA A 7 2.55 5.00 39.91
CA ALA A 7 2.08 6.11 39.07
C ALA A 7 3.05 6.27 37.88
N GLY A 8 2.61 6.95 36.81
CA GLY A 8 3.41 7.04 35.58
C GLY A 8 3.50 5.69 34.88
N PHE A 9 2.35 5.10 34.54
CA PHE A 9 2.29 3.83 33.83
C PHE A 9 2.98 3.92 32.47
N SER A 10 3.74 2.89 32.11
CA SER A 10 4.55 2.82 30.90
C SER A 10 4.50 1.41 30.31
N GLY A 11 4.93 1.26 29.06
CA GLY A 11 4.79 0.05 28.26
C GLY A 11 5.75 -1.06 28.63
N LEU A 12 5.78 -2.08 27.77
CA LEU A 12 6.65 -3.24 27.87
C LEU A 12 8.09 -2.90 27.44
N VAL A 13 9.05 -3.54 28.11
CA VAL A 13 10.46 -3.61 27.66
C VAL A 13 10.89 -5.08 27.69
N PRO A 14 10.62 -5.85 26.63
CA PRO A 14 10.87 -7.30 26.60
C PRO A 14 12.31 -7.69 26.95
N ARG A 15 13.29 -6.90 26.52
CA ARG A 15 14.71 -7.14 26.76
C ARG A 15 15.10 -7.22 28.25
N LEU A 16 14.36 -6.57 29.14
CA LEU A 16 14.66 -6.52 30.56
C LEU A 16 13.96 -7.63 31.33
N ALA A 17 14.69 -8.26 32.25
CA ALA A 17 14.09 -9.21 33.19
C ALA A 17 13.04 -8.51 34.06
N LYS A 18 11.99 -9.25 34.45
CA LYS A 18 10.81 -8.76 35.20
C LYS A 18 11.13 -7.95 36.45
N GLN A 19 12.25 -8.27 37.13
CA GLN A 19 12.72 -7.55 38.33
C GLN A 19 13.53 -6.28 38.03
N LEU A 20 14.12 -6.15 36.84
CA LEU A 20 14.94 -5.01 36.41
C LEU A 20 14.12 -3.90 35.75
N LEU A 21 12.81 -4.11 35.59
CA LEU A 21 11.88 -3.11 35.08
C LEU A 21 11.80 -1.89 36.02
N GLY A 22 11.63 -0.71 35.43
CA GLY A 22 11.34 0.53 36.12
C GLY A 22 9.99 0.46 36.86
N PRO A 23 9.78 1.26 37.93
CA PRO A 23 8.56 1.19 38.75
C PRO A 23 7.23 1.36 37.98
N GLY A 24 7.23 2.11 36.88
CA GLY A 24 6.06 2.30 36.01
C GLY A 24 5.97 1.36 34.80
N GLN A 25 7.00 0.55 34.53
CA GLN A 25 7.05 -0.32 33.35
C GLN A 25 6.23 -1.60 33.54
N ALA A 26 5.69 -2.09 32.43
CA ALA A 26 4.79 -3.23 32.42
C ALA A 26 5.48 -4.54 32.06
N GLN A 27 5.03 -5.63 32.66
CA GLN A 27 5.25 -6.99 32.16
C GLN A 27 4.24 -7.39 31.09
N VAL A 28 3.03 -6.82 31.16
CA VAL A 28 1.95 -6.99 30.19
C VAL A 28 1.31 -5.62 30.02
N ALA A 29 1.14 -5.18 28.78
CA ALA A 29 0.41 -3.96 28.43
C ALA A 29 -0.31 -4.21 27.12
N THR A 30 -1.62 -4.43 27.21
CA THR A 30 -2.49 -4.80 26.10
C THR A 30 -3.67 -3.83 26.01
N ASN A 31 -4.01 -3.36 24.80
CA ASN A 31 -5.13 -2.45 24.50
C ASN A 31 -5.14 -1.14 25.33
N CYS A 32 -4.01 -0.72 25.88
CA CYS A 32 -3.90 0.49 26.68
C CYS A 32 -3.22 1.64 25.93
N ASN A 33 -3.55 2.87 26.32
CA ASN A 33 -2.84 4.09 25.99
C ASN A 33 -2.18 4.63 27.26
N LEU A 34 -0.87 4.87 27.18
CA LEU A 34 -0.01 5.21 28.32
C LEU A 34 0.71 6.56 28.17
N THR A 35 0.45 7.31 27.09
CA THR A 35 1.22 8.51 26.71
C THR A 35 1.16 9.63 27.75
N SER A 36 0.07 9.73 28.52
CA SER A 36 -0.04 10.75 29.57
C SER A 36 0.48 10.29 30.94
N GLY A 37 1.06 9.08 31.03
CA GLY A 37 1.43 8.43 32.30
C GLY A 37 0.24 7.87 33.10
N ASP A 38 -0.99 8.06 32.61
CA ASP A 38 -2.19 7.38 33.10
C ASP A 38 -2.40 6.09 32.30
N LEU A 39 -3.04 5.09 32.90
CA LEU A 39 -3.52 3.91 32.19
C LEU A 39 -4.91 4.20 31.62
N ARG A 40 -5.02 4.33 30.30
CA ARG A 40 -6.29 4.60 29.60
C ARG A 40 -6.64 3.44 28.66
N PRO A 41 -7.93 3.10 28.50
CA PRO A 41 -8.37 2.24 27.41
C PRO A 41 -8.13 2.90 26.06
N ARG A 42 -7.99 2.08 25.03
CA ARG A 42 -8.08 2.51 23.63
C ARG A 42 -9.53 2.47 23.16
N ASN A 43 -9.89 3.37 22.26
CA ASN A 43 -11.21 3.35 21.62
C ASN A 43 -11.32 2.19 20.63
N GLY A 44 -12.55 1.77 20.35
CA GLY A 44 -12.84 0.74 19.36
C GLY A 44 -12.65 1.25 17.93
N PRO A 45 -12.46 0.33 16.96
CA PRO A 45 -12.48 0.67 15.54
C PRO A 45 -13.92 1.01 15.09
N LEU A 46 -14.08 2.08 14.30
CA LEU A 46 -15.39 2.48 13.74
C LEU A 46 -15.52 1.96 12.29
N PRO A 47 -16.57 1.21 11.92
CA PRO A 47 -16.76 0.77 10.54
C PRO A 47 -17.00 1.97 9.62
N VAL A 48 -16.24 2.04 8.51
CA VAL A 48 -16.31 3.14 7.53
C VAL A 48 -16.83 2.66 6.18
N PHE A 49 -16.33 1.52 5.69
CA PHE A 49 -16.67 1.03 4.36
C PHE A 49 -16.59 -0.49 4.26
N SER A 50 -17.49 -1.08 3.48
CA SER A 50 -17.49 -2.52 3.16
C SER A 50 -17.30 -2.69 1.64
N PRO A 51 -16.06 -2.86 1.15
CA PRO A 51 -15.81 -3.07 -0.27
C PRO A 51 -16.36 -4.42 -0.74
N VAL A 52 -16.80 -4.48 -2.00
CA VAL A 52 -17.07 -5.75 -2.68
C VAL A 52 -15.72 -6.39 -2.99
N ILE A 53 -15.33 -7.44 -2.26
CA ILE A 53 -14.05 -8.13 -2.45
C ILE A 53 -14.14 -9.60 -2.00
N ASP A 54 -13.59 -10.50 -2.80
CA ASP A 54 -13.72 -11.95 -2.58
C ASP A 54 -12.76 -12.51 -1.51
N LYS A 55 -11.75 -11.73 -1.13
CA LYS A 55 -10.67 -12.14 -0.20
C LYS A 55 -10.30 -11.01 0.74
N ASP A 56 -9.52 -11.33 1.77
CA ASP A 56 -8.97 -10.36 2.71
C ASP A 56 -8.29 -9.18 2.01
N ILE A 57 -8.55 -7.98 2.51
CA ILE A 57 -7.93 -6.75 2.00
C ILE A 57 -6.46 -6.78 2.40
N VAL A 58 -5.57 -6.65 1.42
CA VAL A 58 -4.10 -6.61 1.57
C VAL A 58 -3.58 -5.18 1.43
N SER A 59 -4.16 -4.40 0.51
CA SER A 59 -3.88 -2.98 0.30
C SER A 59 -5.18 -2.18 0.17
N MET A 60 -5.18 -0.94 0.67
CA MET A 60 -6.31 -0.02 0.56
C MET A 60 -5.83 1.40 0.22
N PHE A 61 -6.69 2.18 -0.41
CA PHE A 61 -6.43 3.58 -0.72
C PHE A 61 -7.72 4.40 -0.72
N ARG A 62 -7.74 5.49 0.04
CA ARG A 62 -8.87 6.43 0.09
C ARG A 62 -8.74 7.50 -0.98
N MET A 63 -9.85 7.79 -1.64
CA MET A 63 -9.99 8.90 -2.57
C MET A 63 -11.20 9.76 -2.22
N GLU A 64 -11.10 11.05 -2.49
CA GLU A 64 -12.19 11.99 -2.26
C GLU A 64 -12.24 13.04 -3.37
N THR A 65 -13.41 13.25 -3.95
CA THR A 65 -13.70 14.39 -4.84
C THR A 65 -15.05 14.99 -4.50
N ASP A 66 -15.12 16.33 -4.40
CA ASP A 66 -16.36 17.08 -4.14
C ASP A 66 -17.22 16.53 -2.98
N GLY A 67 -16.58 16.08 -1.89
CA GLY A 67 -17.23 15.50 -0.71
C GLY A 67 -17.70 14.05 -0.87
N ASN A 68 -17.48 13.43 -2.03
CA ASN A 68 -17.72 12.01 -2.25
C ASN A 68 -16.47 11.20 -1.95
N GLU A 69 -16.50 10.49 -0.83
CA GLU A 69 -15.45 9.57 -0.42
C GLU A 69 -15.64 8.19 -1.05
N LYS A 70 -14.55 7.62 -1.56
CA LYS A 70 -14.50 6.27 -2.13
C LYS A 70 -13.22 5.55 -1.67
N TRP A 71 -13.35 4.24 -1.51
CA TRP A 71 -12.27 3.37 -1.10
C TRP A 71 -11.92 2.39 -2.21
N LEU A 72 -10.65 2.32 -2.55
CA LEU A 72 -10.08 1.28 -3.39
C LEU A 72 -9.49 0.20 -2.50
N ALA A 73 -9.74 -1.07 -2.81
CA ALA A 73 -9.28 -2.20 -2.03
C ALA A 73 -8.76 -3.32 -2.94
N TRP A 74 -7.61 -3.88 -2.58
CA TRP A 74 -6.98 -4.99 -3.29
C TRP A 74 -6.74 -6.16 -2.36
N ASN A 75 -6.87 -7.37 -2.90
CA ASN A 75 -6.50 -8.63 -2.23
C ASN A 75 -5.03 -9.02 -2.48
N VAL A 76 -4.26 -8.11 -3.07
CA VAL A 76 -2.83 -8.22 -3.37
C VAL A 76 -2.10 -6.97 -2.86
N ASP A 77 -0.78 -7.08 -2.72
CA ASP A 77 0.06 -5.98 -2.25
C ASP A 77 0.32 -4.97 -3.37
N VAL A 78 -0.34 -3.81 -3.26
CA VAL A 78 -0.28 -2.71 -4.23
C VAL A 78 0.35 -1.47 -3.60
N ASP A 79 1.28 -0.85 -4.34
CA ASP A 79 1.81 0.48 -4.07
C ASP A 79 1.05 1.52 -4.88
N VAL A 80 0.56 2.58 -4.24
CA VAL A 80 -0.19 3.66 -4.88
C VAL A 80 0.55 4.97 -4.69
N ALA A 81 0.71 5.73 -5.78
CA ALA A 81 1.30 7.06 -5.78
C ALA A 81 0.36 8.07 -6.45
N GLN A 82 0.10 9.19 -5.76
CA GLN A 82 -0.75 10.27 -6.29
C GLN A 82 -0.03 11.07 -7.37
N SER A 83 -0.76 11.59 -8.35
CA SER A 83 -0.13 12.38 -9.42
C SER A 83 0.52 13.66 -8.91
N PRO A 84 1.78 13.95 -9.31
CA PRO A 84 2.50 15.15 -8.89
C PRO A 84 2.12 16.39 -9.71
N VAL A 85 1.29 16.23 -10.74
CA VAL A 85 0.91 17.29 -11.67
C VAL A 85 0.02 18.31 -10.96
N ALA A 86 0.37 19.58 -11.07
CA ALA A 86 -0.42 20.67 -10.51
C ALA A 86 -1.84 20.69 -11.09
N GLY A 87 -2.84 21.00 -10.24
CA GLY A 87 -4.23 21.05 -10.68
C GLY A 87 -4.84 19.67 -11.00
N ASN A 88 -4.44 18.63 -10.27
CA ASN A 88 -4.98 17.27 -10.38
C ASN A 88 -6.44 17.17 -9.89
N THR A 89 -7.36 17.86 -10.57
CA THR A 89 -8.79 17.90 -10.25
C THR A 89 -9.46 16.53 -10.44
N SER A 90 -9.03 15.76 -11.45
CA SER A 90 -9.51 14.38 -11.68
C SER A 90 -8.97 13.36 -10.66
N ARG A 91 -8.11 13.79 -9.72
CA ARG A 91 -7.47 12.91 -8.71
C ARG A 91 -6.76 11.70 -9.33
N ARG A 92 -6.01 11.91 -10.41
CA ARG A 92 -5.19 10.87 -11.05
C ARG A 92 -4.18 10.28 -10.07
N PHE A 93 -4.04 8.97 -10.12
CA PHE A 93 -3.09 8.18 -9.34
C PHE A 93 -2.51 7.05 -10.18
N TYR A 94 -1.36 6.55 -9.74
CA TYR A 94 -0.62 5.47 -10.38
C TYR A 94 -0.41 4.36 -9.37
N TYR A 95 -0.43 3.11 -9.82
CA TYR A 95 -0.23 1.99 -8.92
C TYR A 95 0.49 0.82 -9.59
N THR A 96 1.19 0.04 -8.76
CA THR A 96 1.95 -1.15 -9.16
C THR A 96 1.76 -2.27 -8.15
N GLY A 97 1.90 -3.53 -8.57
CA GLY A 97 1.74 -4.71 -7.71
C GLY A 97 0.53 -5.58 -8.06
N ASP A 98 -0.44 -5.02 -8.77
CA ASP A 98 -1.59 -5.71 -9.36
C ASP A 98 -1.42 -5.83 -10.89
N GLY A 99 -0.57 -6.76 -11.33
CA GLY A 99 -0.17 -6.90 -12.73
C GLY A 99 0.84 -5.83 -13.18
N GLU A 100 0.70 -5.37 -14.42
CA GLU A 100 1.51 -4.29 -14.99
C GLU A 100 1.27 -2.92 -14.31
N PRO A 101 2.21 -1.95 -14.41
CA PRO A 101 1.98 -0.60 -13.91
C PRO A 101 0.74 0.05 -14.54
N ARG A 102 -0.16 0.54 -13.68
CA ARG A 102 -1.49 1.05 -14.06
C ARG A 102 -1.67 2.49 -13.60
N THR A 103 -2.58 3.19 -14.28
CA THR A 103 -3.01 4.56 -14.00
C THR A 103 -4.52 4.64 -14.03
N SER A 104 -5.10 5.48 -13.17
CA SER A 104 -6.53 5.78 -13.19
C SER A 104 -6.81 7.17 -12.61
N ASP A 105 -8.03 7.64 -12.82
CA ASP A 105 -8.61 8.80 -12.14
C ASP A 105 -9.81 8.38 -11.27
N PHE A 106 -10.40 9.33 -10.55
CA PHE A 106 -11.53 9.06 -9.64
C PHE A 106 -12.73 8.45 -10.36
N ASP A 107 -13.15 9.06 -11.47
CA ASP A 107 -14.37 8.66 -12.19
C ASP A 107 -14.20 7.27 -12.81
N LEU A 108 -13.03 6.97 -13.38
CA LEU A 108 -12.73 5.67 -13.97
C LEU A 108 -12.58 4.57 -12.91
N ALA A 109 -11.91 4.87 -11.79
CA ALA A 109 -11.67 3.88 -10.73
C ALA A 109 -12.95 3.54 -9.95
N THR A 110 -13.91 4.47 -9.89
CA THR A 110 -15.13 4.32 -9.07
C THR A 110 -16.40 4.11 -9.89
N ALA A 111 -16.24 3.84 -11.19
CA ALA A 111 -17.34 3.58 -12.10
C ALA A 111 -18.11 2.30 -11.71
N GLY A 112 -19.44 2.37 -11.73
CA GLY A 112 -20.30 1.20 -11.44
C GLY A 112 -20.31 0.77 -9.96
N PRO A 113 -20.81 -0.45 -9.66
CA PRO A 113 -21.02 -0.91 -8.29
C PRO A 113 -19.76 -1.42 -7.56
N GLY A 114 -18.60 -1.46 -8.22
CA GLY A 114 -17.38 -2.09 -7.72
C GLY A 114 -17.19 -3.53 -8.26
N PRO A 115 -16.13 -4.25 -7.87
CA PRO A 115 -15.04 -3.85 -6.96
C PRO A 115 -14.27 -2.62 -7.46
N TYR A 116 -13.71 -1.83 -6.54
CA TYR A 116 -12.90 -0.65 -6.88
C TYR A 116 -11.39 -0.91 -6.64
N PRO A 117 -10.50 -0.56 -7.58
CA PRO A 117 -10.78 0.17 -8.83
C PRO A 117 -11.49 -0.71 -9.88
N SER A 118 -12.55 -0.18 -10.49
CA SER A 118 -13.32 -0.89 -11.52
C SER A 118 -12.79 -0.67 -12.94
N GLY A 119 -12.03 0.41 -13.14
CA GLY A 119 -11.38 0.76 -14.39
C GLY A 119 -9.97 1.26 -14.17
N CYS A 120 -9.11 1.05 -15.17
CA CYS A 120 -7.76 1.59 -15.22
C CYS A 120 -7.23 1.62 -16.67
N PHE A 121 -6.09 2.27 -16.87
CA PHE A 121 -5.27 2.13 -18.08
C PHE A 121 -3.87 1.65 -17.71
N VAL A 122 -3.15 1.08 -18.67
CA VAL A 122 -1.71 0.84 -18.51
C VAL A 122 -0.95 2.17 -18.40
N LEU A 123 0.06 2.23 -17.55
CA LEU A 123 0.92 3.40 -17.39
C LEU A 123 1.89 3.49 -18.58
N GLY A 124 1.93 4.66 -19.22
CA GLY A 124 2.75 4.90 -20.41
C GLY A 124 1.94 4.83 -21.71
N VAL A 125 2.59 5.18 -22.83
CA VAL A 125 1.97 5.17 -24.15
C VAL A 125 2.79 4.28 -25.09
N ALA A 126 2.14 3.33 -25.75
CA ALA A 126 2.80 2.42 -26.68
C ALA A 126 3.51 3.20 -27.81
N THR A 127 4.74 2.80 -28.10
CA THR A 127 5.52 3.36 -29.22
C THR A 127 4.99 2.84 -30.55
N PRO A 128 4.82 3.69 -31.58
CA PRO A 128 4.56 3.21 -32.93
C PRO A 128 5.73 2.38 -33.46
N VAL A 129 5.44 1.32 -34.19
CA VAL A 129 6.44 0.35 -34.68
C VAL A 129 6.68 0.48 -36.19
N SER A 130 5.71 1.01 -36.94
CA SER A 130 5.82 1.18 -38.38
C SER A 130 6.55 2.46 -38.75
N LYS A 131 7.57 2.30 -39.59
CA LYS A 131 8.28 3.40 -40.23
C LYS A 131 7.38 4.10 -41.27
N PRO A 132 7.29 5.45 -41.27
CA PRO A 132 6.57 6.18 -42.31
C PRO A 132 7.18 5.96 -43.69
N THR A 133 6.32 5.77 -44.69
CA THR A 133 6.70 5.79 -46.10
C THR A 133 6.46 7.18 -46.66
N VAL A 134 7.49 7.78 -47.27
CA VAL A 134 7.49 9.16 -47.72
C VAL A 134 7.62 9.20 -49.24
N THR A 135 6.67 9.84 -49.92
CA THR A 135 6.67 10.01 -51.38
C THR A 135 6.42 11.48 -51.73
N PRO A 136 7.47 12.29 -51.99
CA PRO A 136 7.30 13.62 -52.55
C PRO A 136 6.74 13.52 -53.98
N GLY A 137 5.88 14.46 -54.37
CA GLY A 137 5.23 14.44 -55.68
C GLY A 137 4.91 15.83 -56.26
N GLY A 138 5.91 16.48 -56.89
CA GLY A 138 5.73 17.78 -57.53
C GLY A 138 6.81 18.82 -57.16
N GLY A 139 6.40 20.10 -57.13
CA GLY A 139 7.22 21.26 -56.76
C GLY A 139 8.20 21.77 -57.83
N THR A 140 8.65 23.01 -57.67
CA THR A 140 9.62 23.67 -58.56
C THR A 140 10.82 24.28 -57.83
N GLY A 141 10.78 24.28 -56.49
CA GLY A 141 11.77 24.89 -55.65
C GLY A 141 13.10 24.14 -55.57
N SER A 142 13.93 24.58 -54.63
CA SER A 142 15.20 23.94 -54.31
C SER A 142 14.99 22.54 -53.75
N SER A 143 15.94 21.65 -54.03
CA SER A 143 15.92 20.31 -53.46
C SER A 143 16.23 20.37 -51.96
N THR A 144 15.47 19.63 -51.17
CA THR A 144 15.68 19.46 -49.73
C THR A 144 15.56 17.99 -49.34
N ALA A 145 16.22 17.59 -48.27
CA ALA A 145 16.17 16.24 -47.73
C ALA A 145 15.36 16.26 -46.43
N ARG A 146 14.33 15.42 -46.33
CA ARG A 146 13.47 15.31 -45.16
C ARG A 146 13.37 13.87 -44.68
N ALA A 147 13.32 13.71 -43.36
CA ALA A 147 12.86 12.48 -42.70
C ALA A 147 11.74 12.83 -41.70
N TYR A 148 10.88 11.86 -41.44
CA TYR A 148 9.69 12.00 -40.62
C TYR A 148 9.65 10.92 -39.54
N VAL A 149 9.13 11.31 -38.38
CA VAL A 149 8.73 10.43 -37.29
C VAL A 149 7.36 10.85 -36.78
N TYR A 150 6.68 9.97 -36.05
CA TYR A 150 5.42 10.31 -35.39
C TYR A 150 5.34 9.66 -34.01
N THR A 151 4.53 10.24 -33.13
CA THR A 151 4.27 9.78 -31.76
C THR A 151 2.78 9.63 -31.55
N PHE A 152 2.37 8.79 -30.61
CA PHE A 152 0.98 8.76 -30.12
C PHE A 152 0.83 9.71 -28.93
N VAL A 153 -0.30 10.40 -28.86
CA VAL A 153 -0.66 11.26 -27.74
C VAL A 153 -2.05 10.91 -27.23
N THR A 154 -2.16 10.56 -25.95
CA THR A 154 -3.45 10.21 -25.31
C THR A 154 -4.31 11.46 -25.11
N GLN A 155 -5.60 11.28 -24.82
CA GLN A 155 -6.48 12.39 -24.43
C GLN A 155 -6.02 13.15 -23.18
N TRP A 156 -5.09 12.57 -22.42
CA TRP A 156 -4.48 13.17 -21.24
C TRP A 156 -3.19 13.96 -21.54
N GLY A 157 -2.80 14.08 -22.81
CA GLY A 157 -1.59 14.79 -23.23
C GLY A 157 -0.30 14.02 -22.95
N GLU A 158 -0.38 12.70 -22.76
CA GLU A 158 0.77 11.83 -22.56
C GLU A 158 1.29 11.40 -23.93
N GLU A 159 2.59 11.55 -24.17
CA GLU A 159 3.21 11.33 -25.48
C GLU A 159 4.16 10.14 -25.45
N SER A 160 4.12 9.30 -26.48
CA SER A 160 5.02 8.16 -26.65
C SER A 160 6.39 8.57 -27.19
N ARG A 161 7.35 7.64 -27.11
CA ARG A 161 8.53 7.65 -27.97
C ARG A 161 8.16 7.71 -29.46
N PRO A 162 8.97 8.34 -30.35
CA PRO A 162 8.74 8.34 -31.79
C PRO A 162 8.79 6.95 -32.41
N SER A 163 8.08 6.80 -33.52
CA SER A 163 8.26 5.71 -34.48
C SER A 163 9.71 5.61 -34.97
N PRO A 164 10.11 4.47 -35.56
CA PRO A 164 11.31 4.43 -36.39
C PRO A 164 11.26 5.53 -37.47
N ALA A 165 12.40 6.19 -37.69
CA ALA A 165 12.50 7.27 -38.67
C ALA A 165 12.28 6.78 -40.10
N SER A 166 11.57 7.59 -40.89
CA SER A 166 11.42 7.38 -42.33
C SER A 166 12.79 7.34 -43.02
N ALA A 167 12.83 6.84 -44.26
CA ALA A 167 14.03 7.01 -45.06
C ALA A 167 14.22 8.52 -45.33
N VAL A 168 15.46 9.01 -45.27
CA VAL A 168 15.77 10.37 -45.71
C VAL A 168 15.46 10.43 -47.19
N THR A 169 14.50 11.26 -47.56
CA THR A 169 13.99 11.35 -48.92
C THR A 169 14.25 12.76 -49.45
N THR A 170 14.73 12.87 -50.69
CA THR A 170 14.99 14.15 -51.34
C THR A 170 13.85 14.50 -52.29
N GLY A 171 13.36 15.72 -52.18
CA GLY A 171 12.24 16.26 -52.96
C GLY A 171 12.34 17.79 -53.04
N LYS A 172 11.33 18.45 -53.60
CA LYS A 172 11.33 19.91 -53.67
C LYS A 172 10.80 20.52 -52.36
N MET A 173 11.35 21.68 -51.97
CA MET A 173 10.98 22.35 -50.72
C MET A 173 9.50 22.75 -50.65
N ASP A 174 8.92 23.07 -51.81
CA ASP A 174 7.54 23.47 -52.08
C ASP A 174 6.66 22.30 -52.53
N ASP A 175 7.18 21.07 -52.46
CA ASP A 175 6.44 19.87 -52.82
C ASP A 175 5.41 19.48 -51.75
N ALA A 176 4.45 18.66 -52.15
CA ALA A 176 3.59 17.90 -51.26
C ALA A 176 4.27 16.55 -50.93
N TRP A 177 4.52 16.32 -49.65
CA TRP A 177 5.21 15.11 -49.16
C TRP A 177 4.18 14.15 -48.56
N ALA A 178 3.75 13.19 -49.37
CA ALA A 178 2.78 12.20 -48.95
C ALA A 178 3.42 11.18 -47.99
N LEU A 179 2.88 11.11 -46.78
CA LEU A 179 3.19 10.13 -45.74
C LEU A 179 2.12 9.04 -45.74
N SER A 180 2.55 7.79 -45.67
CA SER A 180 1.69 6.61 -45.50
C SER A 180 2.35 5.62 -44.53
N ASN A 181 1.66 4.50 -44.25
CA ASN A 181 2.12 3.48 -43.31
C ASN A 181 2.28 4.00 -41.87
N LEU A 182 1.38 4.89 -41.44
CA LEU A 182 1.30 5.36 -40.05
C LEU A 182 0.41 4.40 -39.24
N ASP A 183 0.92 3.87 -38.13
CA ASP A 183 0.19 2.93 -37.27
C ASP A 183 -1.09 3.55 -36.72
N THR A 184 -2.17 2.78 -36.64
CA THR A 184 -3.35 3.15 -35.84
C THR A 184 -3.08 2.95 -34.36
N ALA A 185 -3.94 3.49 -33.48
CA ALA A 185 -3.84 3.29 -32.04
C ALA A 185 -3.77 1.78 -31.67
N PRO A 186 -3.04 1.41 -30.60
CA PRO A 186 -2.88 0.02 -30.20
C PRO A 186 -4.24 -0.62 -29.82
N PRO A 187 -4.54 -1.83 -30.31
CA PRO A 187 -5.80 -2.49 -30.01
C PRO A 187 -5.85 -2.95 -28.54
N ASN A 188 -7.03 -2.80 -27.94
CA ASN A 188 -7.33 -3.26 -26.57
C ASN A 188 -7.99 -4.64 -26.51
N SER A 189 -8.38 -5.17 -27.66
CA SER A 189 -8.97 -6.49 -27.83
C SER A 189 -8.77 -7.00 -29.26
N GLY A 190 -8.86 -8.30 -29.44
CA GLY A 190 -8.78 -8.94 -30.75
C GLY A 190 -9.22 -10.40 -30.71
N ILE A 191 -8.72 -11.19 -31.65
CA ILE A 191 -9.17 -12.56 -31.93
C ILE A 191 -8.02 -13.55 -31.70
N VAL A 192 -8.34 -14.69 -31.09
CA VAL A 192 -7.43 -15.84 -31.01
C VAL A 192 -7.51 -16.61 -32.33
N MET A 193 -6.39 -16.72 -33.03
CA MET A 193 -6.30 -17.44 -34.31
C MET A 193 -5.88 -18.90 -34.14
N GLY A 194 -5.17 -19.21 -33.06
CA GLY A 194 -4.72 -20.57 -32.76
C GLY A 194 -4.10 -20.67 -31.37
N ALA A 195 -4.06 -21.87 -30.80
CA ALA A 195 -3.28 -22.15 -29.60
C ALA A 195 -2.69 -23.56 -29.63
N VAL A 196 -1.47 -23.71 -29.12
CA VAL A 196 -0.75 -24.98 -29.07
C VAL A 196 -0.24 -25.20 -27.65
N LYS A 197 -0.66 -26.31 -27.03
CA LYS A 197 -0.21 -26.68 -25.69
C LYS A 197 1.21 -27.24 -25.69
N ASP A 198 1.82 -27.24 -24.52
CA ASP A 198 3.17 -27.73 -24.25
C ASP A 198 4.24 -27.15 -25.20
N THR A 199 4.02 -25.89 -25.63
CA THR A 199 4.89 -25.16 -26.56
C THR A 199 5.14 -23.76 -25.98
N PRO A 200 6.40 -23.28 -25.93
CA PRO A 200 7.64 -23.96 -26.32
C PRO A 200 8.11 -25.04 -25.34
N LEU A 201 7.54 -25.09 -24.12
CA LEU A 201 7.89 -26.05 -23.08
C LEU A 201 6.64 -26.67 -22.47
N SER A 202 6.79 -27.83 -21.81
CA SER A 202 5.67 -28.46 -21.12
C SER A 202 5.11 -27.56 -20.01
N GLY A 203 3.78 -27.47 -19.95
CA GLY A 203 3.07 -26.57 -19.03
C GLY A 203 3.01 -25.12 -19.49
N GLN A 204 3.28 -24.86 -20.77
CA GLN A 204 3.07 -23.59 -21.43
C GLN A 204 2.11 -23.76 -22.60
N VAL A 205 1.43 -22.68 -22.97
CA VAL A 205 0.59 -22.63 -24.18
C VAL A 205 1.06 -21.46 -25.03
N GLU A 206 1.36 -21.73 -26.30
CA GLU A 206 1.64 -20.73 -27.31
C GLU A 206 0.34 -20.35 -28.01
N VAL A 207 -0.05 -19.09 -27.95
CA VAL A 207 -1.29 -18.57 -28.55
C VAL A 207 -0.94 -17.64 -29.70
N THR A 208 -1.55 -17.85 -30.86
CA THR A 208 -1.44 -16.98 -32.04
C THR A 208 -2.60 -16.00 -32.05
N LEU A 209 -2.32 -14.70 -32.12
CA LEU A 209 -3.30 -13.62 -32.10
C LEU A 209 -3.36 -12.88 -33.44
N ASP A 210 -4.48 -12.21 -33.73
CA ASP A 210 -4.64 -11.34 -34.89
C ASP A 210 -3.61 -10.19 -34.93
N THR A 211 -3.21 -9.71 -33.76
CA THR A 211 -2.19 -8.69 -33.55
C THR A 211 -1.59 -8.80 -32.15
N VAL A 212 -0.31 -8.41 -32.04
CA VAL A 212 0.38 -8.25 -30.76
C VAL A 212 0.90 -6.82 -30.55
N PHE A 213 0.40 -5.88 -31.35
CA PHE A 213 0.84 -4.49 -31.28
C PHE A 213 0.55 -3.89 -29.90
N GLY A 214 1.61 -3.40 -29.24
CA GLY A 214 1.58 -2.84 -27.90
C GLY A 214 1.46 -3.86 -26.77
N LEU A 215 1.49 -5.18 -27.04
CA LEU A 215 1.57 -6.21 -26.00
C LEU A 215 3.02 -6.38 -25.53
N ARG A 216 3.22 -6.55 -24.23
CA ARG A 216 4.54 -6.76 -23.62
C ARG A 216 4.51 -7.99 -22.73
N ALA A 217 5.67 -8.64 -22.59
CA ALA A 217 5.82 -9.67 -21.56
C ALA A 217 5.50 -9.09 -20.18
N SER A 218 4.95 -9.91 -19.30
CA SER A 218 4.44 -9.56 -17.96
C SER A 218 3.14 -8.74 -17.91
N GLU A 219 2.52 -8.39 -19.04
CA GLU A 219 1.16 -7.81 -19.05
C GLU A 219 0.09 -8.89 -18.86
N GLU A 220 -1.05 -8.50 -18.31
CA GLU A 220 -2.22 -9.36 -18.15
C GLU A 220 -3.23 -9.21 -19.28
N ILE A 221 -3.67 -10.35 -19.82
CA ILE A 221 -4.74 -10.42 -20.80
C ILE A 221 -5.79 -11.45 -20.41
N ALA A 222 -7.04 -11.16 -20.71
CA ALA A 222 -8.17 -12.05 -20.52
C ALA A 222 -8.56 -12.69 -21.85
N PHE A 223 -8.71 -14.01 -21.87
CA PHE A 223 -9.29 -14.75 -22.98
C PHE A 223 -10.70 -15.21 -22.66
N ALA A 224 -11.53 -15.26 -23.69
CA ALA A 224 -12.90 -15.76 -23.59
C ALA A 224 -13.31 -16.45 -24.90
N SER A 225 -14.37 -17.26 -24.85
CA SER A 225 -14.97 -17.96 -26.01
C SER A 225 -14.02 -18.91 -26.75
N VAL A 226 -12.98 -19.43 -26.10
CA VAL A 226 -12.07 -20.44 -26.66
C VAL A 226 -12.73 -21.82 -26.61
N THR A 227 -12.75 -22.53 -27.75
CA THR A 227 -13.36 -23.85 -27.88
C THR A 227 -12.31 -24.97 -27.91
N GLY A 228 -12.56 -26.06 -27.19
CA GLY A 228 -11.67 -27.23 -27.09
C GLY A 228 -10.53 -27.10 -26.08
N LEU A 229 -10.13 -25.86 -25.76
CA LEU A 229 -9.16 -25.52 -24.71
C LEU A 229 -9.84 -24.58 -23.70
N ALA A 230 -10.83 -25.10 -22.97
CA ALA A 230 -11.67 -24.32 -22.07
C ALA A 230 -10.86 -23.68 -20.91
N ASP A 231 -9.76 -24.33 -20.49
CA ASP A 231 -8.85 -23.83 -19.45
C ASP A 231 -8.16 -22.51 -19.85
N LEU A 232 -8.13 -22.18 -21.15
CA LEU A 232 -7.61 -20.89 -21.62
C LEU A 232 -8.57 -19.74 -21.33
N ASN A 233 -9.86 -19.99 -21.05
CA ASN A 233 -10.81 -18.92 -20.73
C ASN A 233 -10.56 -18.39 -19.32
N GLY A 234 -9.89 -17.25 -19.21
CA GLY A 234 -9.47 -16.64 -17.96
C GLY A 234 -8.43 -15.55 -18.19
N THR A 235 -7.92 -14.99 -17.10
CA THR A 235 -6.86 -13.97 -17.12
C THR A 235 -5.50 -14.62 -16.93
N PHE A 236 -4.54 -14.25 -17.77
CA PHE A 236 -3.19 -14.77 -17.76
C PHE A 236 -2.16 -13.66 -17.94
N THR A 237 -1.05 -13.78 -17.21
CA THR A 237 0.16 -12.98 -17.43
C THR A 237 0.95 -13.56 -18.60
N LEU A 238 1.39 -12.69 -19.51
CA LEU A 238 2.19 -13.06 -20.67
C LEU A 238 3.62 -13.40 -20.25
N ALA A 239 4.09 -14.61 -20.58
CA ALA A 239 5.48 -15.00 -20.36
C ALA A 239 6.42 -14.40 -21.44
N SER A 240 5.97 -14.34 -22.68
CA SER A 240 6.69 -13.71 -23.79
C SER A 240 5.74 -13.27 -24.91
N VAL A 241 6.23 -12.37 -25.76
CA VAL A 241 5.53 -11.85 -26.94
C VAL A 241 6.50 -11.84 -28.11
N ASP A 242 6.10 -12.46 -29.23
CA ASP A 242 6.81 -12.45 -30.50
C ASP A 242 6.00 -11.63 -31.52
N SER A 243 6.55 -10.47 -31.87
CA SER A 243 5.95 -9.52 -32.81
C SER A 243 6.02 -9.93 -34.28
N GLU A 244 6.97 -10.78 -34.66
CA GLU A 244 7.14 -11.23 -36.05
C GLU A 244 6.08 -12.28 -36.40
N THR A 245 5.84 -13.22 -35.48
CA THR A 245 4.90 -14.33 -35.71
C THR A 245 3.51 -14.09 -35.10
N LYS A 246 3.33 -12.98 -34.37
CA LYS A 246 2.10 -12.63 -33.62
C LYS A 246 1.71 -13.69 -32.60
N LYS A 247 2.72 -14.23 -31.94
CA LYS A 247 2.56 -15.29 -30.95
C LYS A 247 2.89 -14.78 -29.56
N ILE A 248 2.19 -15.33 -28.59
CA ILE A 248 2.44 -15.10 -27.18
C ILE A 248 2.56 -16.43 -26.46
N VAL A 249 3.25 -16.44 -25.33
CA VAL A 249 3.35 -17.62 -24.47
C VAL A 249 2.74 -17.30 -23.12
N ILE A 250 1.94 -18.22 -22.59
CA ILE A 250 1.41 -18.15 -21.23
C ILE A 250 1.75 -19.42 -20.44
N LEU A 251 1.81 -19.32 -19.13
CA LEU A 251 1.98 -20.46 -18.23
C LEU A 251 0.62 -21.10 -17.96
N LEU A 252 0.30 -22.18 -18.68
CA LEU A 252 -0.93 -22.93 -18.51
C LEU A 252 -0.65 -24.42 -18.69
N ARG A 253 -0.90 -25.20 -17.63
CA ARG A 253 -0.86 -26.67 -17.69
C ARG A 253 -2.24 -27.18 -18.05
N THR A 254 -2.38 -27.81 -19.20
CA THR A 254 -3.66 -28.34 -19.66
C THR A 254 -3.48 -29.60 -20.49
N THR A 255 -4.42 -30.52 -20.36
CA THR A 255 -4.50 -31.73 -21.20
C THR A 255 -5.34 -31.47 -22.46
N GLN A 256 -6.10 -30.38 -22.50
CA GLN A 256 -7.06 -30.04 -23.54
C GLN A 256 -6.36 -29.56 -24.82
N THR A 257 -7.08 -29.41 -25.92
CA THR A 257 -6.49 -29.02 -27.21
C THR A 257 -7.39 -28.02 -27.92
N TYR A 258 -6.79 -26.94 -28.39
CA TYR A 258 -7.51 -25.90 -29.10
C TYR A 258 -8.19 -26.45 -30.35
N THR A 259 -9.48 -26.15 -30.51
CA THR A 259 -10.26 -26.56 -31.69
C THR A 259 -10.79 -25.37 -32.50
N GLY A 260 -10.87 -24.17 -31.90
CA GLY A 260 -11.27 -22.96 -32.59
C GLY A 260 -11.81 -21.86 -31.69
N GLY A 261 -12.06 -20.69 -32.28
CA GLY A 261 -12.66 -19.53 -31.62
C GLY A 261 -11.75 -18.85 -30.60
N GLY A 262 -12.30 -17.82 -29.96
CA GLY A 262 -11.62 -17.11 -28.88
C GLY A 262 -11.40 -15.64 -29.19
N THR A 263 -11.52 -14.84 -28.14
CA THR A 263 -11.21 -13.41 -28.14
C THR A 263 -10.24 -13.13 -27.01
N TRP A 264 -9.38 -12.14 -27.19
CA TRP A 264 -8.53 -11.63 -26.14
C TRP A 264 -8.86 -10.16 -25.85
N LYS A 265 -8.67 -9.74 -24.60
CA LYS A 265 -8.84 -8.36 -24.15
C LYS A 265 -7.76 -8.04 -23.11
N ARG A 266 -7.20 -6.84 -23.14
CA ARG A 266 -6.28 -6.36 -22.09
C ARG A 266 -7.02 -6.18 -20.77
N VAL A 267 -6.39 -6.56 -19.66
CA VAL A 267 -6.90 -6.23 -18.33
C VAL A 267 -6.74 -4.73 -18.08
N ALA A 268 -5.53 -4.19 -18.28
CA ALA A 268 -5.31 -2.74 -18.37
C ALA A 268 -5.25 -2.28 -19.84
N PRO A 269 -6.31 -1.66 -20.37
CA PRO A 269 -6.29 -1.13 -21.73
C PRO A 269 -5.30 0.05 -21.89
N HIS A 270 -4.83 0.27 -23.12
CA HIS A 270 -4.24 1.54 -23.52
C HIS A 270 -5.33 2.63 -23.59
N ASN A 271 -4.99 3.86 -23.19
CA ASN A 271 -5.89 5.00 -23.26
C ASN A 271 -5.99 5.54 -24.70
N THR A 272 -6.70 4.80 -25.55
CA THR A 272 -6.82 5.09 -26.99
C THR A 272 -8.02 5.94 -27.36
N SER A 273 -8.94 6.19 -26.42
CA SER A 273 -10.06 7.10 -26.64
C SER A 273 -9.55 8.51 -26.87
N GLY A 274 -9.96 9.14 -27.98
CA GLY A 274 -9.48 10.48 -28.35
C GLY A 274 -7.98 10.56 -28.67
N MET A 275 -7.29 9.43 -28.86
CA MET A 275 -5.86 9.43 -29.14
C MET A 275 -5.55 10.11 -30.48
N THR A 276 -4.49 10.92 -30.47
CA THR A 276 -3.98 11.65 -31.63
C THR A 276 -2.56 11.20 -31.98
N LYS A 277 -2.07 11.60 -33.15
CA LYS A 277 -0.69 11.41 -33.59
C LYS A 277 -0.04 12.76 -33.86
N ARG A 278 1.13 13.01 -33.29
CA ARG A 278 1.95 14.16 -33.66
C ARG A 278 2.98 13.72 -34.69
N ILE A 279 3.12 14.47 -35.77
CA ILE A 279 4.12 14.22 -36.82
C ILE A 279 5.23 15.24 -36.65
N TYR A 280 6.47 14.77 -36.76
CA TYR A 280 7.66 15.59 -36.74
C TYR A 280 8.46 15.38 -38.03
N ARG A 281 9.14 16.43 -38.49
CA ARG A 281 10.04 16.37 -39.64
C ARG A 281 11.39 16.97 -39.33
N THR A 282 12.42 16.48 -39.99
CA THR A 282 13.77 17.03 -39.86
C THR A 282 13.85 18.43 -40.44
N LEU A 283 14.45 19.36 -39.70
CA LEU A 283 14.99 20.61 -40.23
C LEU A 283 16.49 20.66 -39.96
N THR A 284 17.26 21.04 -40.97
CA THR A 284 18.71 21.23 -40.84
C THR A 284 19.00 22.70 -40.62
N THR A 285 19.58 23.01 -39.47
CA THR A 285 20.09 24.34 -39.12
C THR A 285 21.62 24.29 -39.06
N SER A 286 22.27 25.45 -38.86
CA SER A 286 23.73 25.51 -38.68
C SER A 286 24.23 24.75 -37.43
N SER A 287 23.34 24.44 -36.49
CA SER A 287 23.61 23.74 -35.23
C SER A 287 23.40 22.22 -35.30
N GLY A 288 22.72 21.70 -36.32
CA GLY A 288 22.41 20.28 -36.45
C GLY A 288 21.13 20.00 -37.23
N THR A 289 20.76 18.71 -37.31
CA THR A 289 19.46 18.27 -37.87
C THR A 289 18.59 17.75 -36.74
N GLU A 290 17.44 18.38 -36.52
CA GLU A 290 16.51 18.07 -35.42
C GLU A 290 15.10 17.83 -35.96
N TYR A 291 14.31 17.04 -35.23
CA TYR A 291 12.91 16.79 -35.56
C TYR A 291 12.03 17.88 -34.94
N HIS A 292 11.37 18.67 -35.78
CA HIS A 292 10.43 19.70 -35.37
C HIS A 292 8.98 19.28 -35.59
N TYR A 293 8.11 19.69 -34.68
CA TYR A 293 6.68 19.46 -34.75
C TYR A 293 6.08 20.06 -36.03
N LEU A 294 5.34 19.24 -36.76
CA LEU A 294 4.67 19.61 -38.01
C LEU A 294 3.17 19.78 -37.81
N VAL A 295 2.50 18.72 -37.34
CA VAL A 295 1.03 18.67 -37.25
C VAL A 295 0.57 17.61 -36.26
N THR A 296 -0.64 17.77 -35.74
CA THR A 296 -1.37 16.72 -35.02
C THR A 296 -2.52 16.21 -35.89
N ILE A 297 -2.60 14.89 -36.08
CA ILE A 297 -3.69 14.22 -36.81
C ILE A 297 -4.44 13.23 -35.89
N PRO A 298 -5.69 12.85 -36.21
CA PRO A 298 -6.38 11.80 -35.46
C PRO A 298 -5.63 10.46 -35.45
N GLY A 299 -5.68 9.71 -34.34
CA GLY A 299 -4.96 8.45 -34.15
C GLY A 299 -5.30 7.36 -35.18
N GLY A 300 -6.51 7.39 -35.74
CA GLY A 300 -6.95 6.43 -36.77
C GLY A 300 -6.43 6.71 -38.19
N MET A 301 -5.84 7.88 -38.46
CA MET A 301 -5.39 8.24 -39.82
C MET A 301 -4.07 7.57 -40.19
N THR A 302 -4.03 6.77 -41.26
CA THR A 302 -2.82 6.03 -41.68
C THR A 302 -1.94 6.77 -42.69
N SER A 303 -2.33 7.99 -43.07
CA SER A 303 -1.63 8.84 -44.03
C SER A 303 -1.79 10.32 -43.71
N TYR A 304 -0.84 11.14 -44.16
CA TYR A 304 -0.87 12.59 -44.08
C TYR A 304 -0.12 13.19 -45.27
N ASN A 305 -0.53 14.34 -45.78
CA ASN A 305 0.18 15.01 -46.86
C ASN A 305 0.78 16.32 -46.36
N ASP A 306 2.11 16.37 -46.25
CA ASP A 306 2.82 17.56 -45.75
C ASP A 306 3.05 18.59 -46.86
N THR A 307 2.40 19.75 -46.72
CA THR A 307 2.57 20.92 -47.58
C THR A 307 3.06 22.14 -46.81
N ALA A 308 3.57 21.97 -45.57
CA ALA A 308 3.94 23.08 -44.71
C ALA A 308 5.30 23.67 -45.10
N ALA A 309 5.42 24.99 -45.11
CA ALA A 309 6.69 25.69 -45.34
C ALA A 309 7.67 25.48 -44.18
N ASP A 310 8.97 25.42 -44.46
CA ASP A 310 10.02 25.23 -43.43
C ASP A 310 10.01 26.32 -42.36
N SER A 311 9.66 27.54 -42.72
CA SER A 311 9.51 28.65 -41.77
C SER A 311 8.39 28.43 -40.75
N ALA A 312 7.30 27.75 -41.13
CA ALA A 312 6.20 27.45 -40.22
C ALA A 312 6.58 26.31 -39.25
N VAL A 313 7.29 25.30 -39.75
CA VAL A 313 7.72 24.16 -38.93
C VAL A 313 8.88 24.51 -38.01
N ALA A 314 9.73 25.46 -38.39
CA ALA A 314 10.80 25.96 -37.53
C ALA A 314 10.28 26.65 -36.25
N LEU A 315 9.02 27.10 -36.23
CA LEU A 315 8.36 27.64 -35.03
C LEU A 315 7.82 26.53 -34.11
N GLY A 316 7.77 25.28 -34.59
CA GLY A 316 7.32 24.12 -33.83
C GLY A 316 8.38 23.64 -32.83
N GLU A 317 7.91 23.04 -31.74
CA GLU A 317 8.78 22.44 -30.73
C GLU A 317 9.66 21.33 -31.31
N VAL A 318 10.89 21.23 -30.81
CA VAL A 318 11.76 20.08 -31.09
C VAL A 318 11.20 18.87 -30.34
N LEU A 319 11.22 17.69 -30.97
CA LEU A 319 10.72 16.43 -30.42
C LEU A 319 11.22 16.21 -28.98
N PRO A 320 10.35 16.34 -27.96
CA PRO A 320 10.77 16.22 -26.57
C PRO A 320 10.84 14.75 -26.12
N SER A 321 10.09 13.86 -26.77
CA SER A 321 9.82 12.49 -26.31
C SER A 321 10.76 11.43 -26.90
N ALA A 322 11.93 11.82 -27.42
CA ALA A 322 12.85 10.90 -28.09
C ALA A 322 13.26 9.67 -27.24
N THR A 323 13.23 9.81 -25.91
CA THR A 323 13.60 8.78 -24.92
C THR A 323 12.45 8.40 -23.98
N TRP A 324 11.21 8.83 -24.25
CA TRP A 324 10.08 8.57 -23.36
C TRP A 324 9.52 7.16 -23.57
N ASP A 325 10.21 6.18 -23.00
CA ASP A 325 9.78 4.80 -22.99
C ASP A 325 8.67 4.56 -21.94
N MET A 326 7.86 3.53 -22.15
CA MET A 326 6.93 3.05 -21.12
C MET A 326 7.69 2.40 -19.96
N PRO A 327 7.13 2.40 -18.73
CA PRO A 327 7.71 1.60 -17.64
C PRO A 327 7.70 0.11 -18.03
N PRO A 328 8.71 -0.69 -17.64
CA PRO A 328 8.66 -2.13 -17.76
C PRO A 328 7.38 -2.71 -17.13
N ALA A 329 6.80 -3.73 -17.75
CA ALA A 329 5.53 -4.29 -17.31
C ALA A 329 5.63 -5.07 -15.98
N ASP A 330 6.85 -5.41 -15.52
CA ASP A 330 7.12 -6.06 -14.24
C ASP A 330 7.58 -5.10 -13.13
N MET A 331 7.51 -3.79 -13.37
CA MET A 331 7.91 -2.76 -12.41
C MET A 331 6.99 -2.74 -11.18
N LYS A 332 7.60 -2.63 -9.99
CA LYS A 332 6.93 -2.57 -8.69
C LYS A 332 7.42 -1.39 -7.85
N GLY A 333 6.73 -1.11 -6.74
CA GLY A 333 7.21 -0.13 -5.76
C GLY A 333 7.08 1.32 -6.19
N ILE A 334 6.03 1.66 -6.96
CA ILE A 334 5.89 3.03 -7.44
C ILE A 334 5.84 4.03 -6.28
N ALA A 335 6.76 4.99 -6.30
CA ALA A 335 6.84 6.06 -5.32
C ALA A 335 7.18 7.37 -6.03
N ILE A 336 6.61 8.49 -5.59
CA ILE A 336 6.86 9.80 -6.19
C ILE A 336 7.62 10.68 -5.22
N LEU A 337 8.76 11.21 -5.67
CA LEU A 337 9.58 12.16 -4.93
C LEU A 337 8.95 13.55 -4.93
N ALA A 338 9.31 14.38 -3.95
CA ALA A 338 8.76 15.73 -3.80
C ALA A 338 9.01 16.67 -5.01
N ASN A 339 9.98 16.35 -5.87
CA ASN A 339 10.27 17.06 -7.12
C ASN A 339 9.48 16.52 -8.33
N GLY A 340 8.53 15.61 -8.11
CA GLY A 340 7.65 15.07 -9.15
C GLY A 340 8.25 13.95 -10.00
N ILE A 341 9.43 13.45 -9.65
CA ILE A 341 10.03 12.26 -10.28
C ILE A 341 9.36 11.01 -9.69
N ALA A 342 8.84 10.13 -10.53
CA ALA A 342 8.41 8.80 -10.10
C ALA A 342 9.60 7.84 -10.11
N ALA A 343 9.67 6.96 -9.11
CA ALA A 343 10.63 5.89 -8.99
C ALA A 343 9.90 4.55 -8.88
N GLY A 344 10.53 3.50 -9.38
CA GLY A 344 10.08 2.12 -9.28
C GLY A 344 11.27 1.18 -9.42
N PHE A 345 11.07 -0.12 -9.23
CA PHE A 345 12.15 -1.09 -9.35
C PHE A 345 11.72 -2.38 -10.07
N VAL A 346 12.71 -3.04 -10.68
CA VAL A 346 12.61 -4.38 -11.26
C VAL A 346 13.83 -5.17 -10.82
N GLY A 347 13.64 -6.21 -10.02
CA GLY A 347 14.75 -7.01 -9.48
C GLY A 347 15.74 -6.16 -8.70
N ASN A 348 16.94 -5.98 -9.24
CA ASN A 348 18.02 -5.16 -8.67
C ASN A 348 18.21 -3.81 -9.39
N GLU A 349 17.33 -3.43 -10.31
CA GLU A 349 17.38 -2.16 -11.03
C GLU A 349 16.31 -1.17 -10.53
N ILE A 350 16.71 0.08 -10.40
CA ILE A 350 15.85 1.22 -10.07
C ILE A 350 15.60 2.00 -11.35
N LEU A 351 14.35 2.36 -11.56
CA LEU A 351 13.90 3.15 -12.70
C LEU A 351 13.41 4.51 -12.21
N PHE A 352 13.63 5.55 -13.01
CA PHE A 352 13.12 6.89 -12.75
C PHE A 352 12.36 7.41 -13.97
N SER A 353 11.30 8.18 -13.71
CA SER A 353 10.56 8.88 -14.74
C SER A 353 11.13 10.26 -15.02
N GLU A 354 10.68 10.86 -16.12
CA GLU A 354 10.80 12.30 -16.32
C GLU A 354 10.04 13.07 -15.22
N PRO A 355 10.53 14.25 -14.78
CA PRO A 355 9.86 15.06 -13.76
C PRO A 355 8.44 15.45 -14.21
N PHE A 356 7.46 15.25 -13.33
CA PHE A 356 6.03 15.50 -13.57
C PHE A 356 5.43 14.73 -14.76
N LYS A 357 6.14 13.73 -15.29
CA LYS A 357 5.74 12.88 -16.40
C LYS A 357 5.92 11.39 -16.03
N PRO A 358 5.11 10.88 -15.10
CA PRO A 358 5.18 9.50 -14.61
C PRO A 358 4.85 8.44 -15.68
N TYR A 359 4.47 8.85 -16.89
CA TYR A 359 4.28 7.96 -18.05
C TYR A 359 5.57 7.75 -18.88
N ALA A 360 6.64 8.52 -18.64
CA ALA A 360 7.88 8.49 -19.42
C ALA A 360 9.06 8.01 -18.57
N TRP A 361 9.65 6.86 -18.91
CA TRP A 361 10.69 6.16 -18.14
C TRP A 361 11.95 5.89 -18.98
N PRO A 362 12.76 6.92 -19.27
CA PRO A 362 13.95 6.77 -20.10
C PRO A 362 14.91 5.69 -19.59
N SER A 363 15.35 4.80 -20.47
CA SER A 363 16.30 3.74 -20.11
C SER A 363 17.65 4.28 -19.60
N ALA A 364 18.02 5.50 -19.98
CA ALA A 364 19.24 6.17 -19.54
C ALA A 364 19.26 6.50 -18.04
N TYR A 365 18.10 6.56 -17.38
CA TYR A 365 18.00 6.88 -15.96
C TYR A 365 18.08 5.66 -15.04
N ARG A 366 18.09 4.44 -15.62
CA ARG A 366 18.16 3.20 -14.85
C ARG A 366 19.45 3.10 -14.06
N GLN A 367 19.34 2.70 -12.81
CA GLN A 367 20.46 2.46 -11.92
C GLN A 367 20.44 1.01 -11.44
N THR A 368 21.51 0.27 -11.69
CA THR A 368 21.64 -1.11 -11.23
C THR A 368 22.30 -1.14 -9.86
N TYR A 369 21.76 -1.96 -8.97
CA TYR A 369 22.32 -2.22 -7.64
C TYR A 369 22.84 -3.67 -7.52
N ASP A 370 23.67 -3.95 -6.53
CA ASP A 370 24.30 -5.27 -6.37
C ASP A 370 23.39 -6.33 -5.71
N GLN A 371 22.25 -5.92 -5.17
CA GLN A 371 21.29 -6.78 -4.46
C GLN A 371 19.86 -6.53 -4.96
N ASP A 372 19.01 -7.57 -4.90
CA ASP A 372 17.59 -7.45 -5.20
C ASP A 372 16.90 -6.46 -4.24
N ILE A 373 16.09 -5.59 -4.80
CA ILE A 373 15.28 -4.61 -4.08
C ILE A 373 13.98 -5.27 -3.62
N VAL A 374 13.59 -4.98 -2.37
CA VAL A 374 12.37 -5.49 -1.74
C VAL A 374 11.30 -4.40 -1.66
N ALA A 375 11.72 -3.18 -1.32
CA ALA A 375 10.82 -2.04 -1.14
C ALA A 375 11.53 -0.72 -1.41
N LEU A 376 10.75 0.31 -1.73
CA LEU A 376 11.20 1.69 -1.84
C LEU A 376 10.45 2.54 -0.82
N GLY A 377 11.12 3.54 -0.25
CA GLY A 377 10.52 4.57 0.59
C GLY A 377 11.06 5.94 0.22
N VAL A 378 10.22 6.97 0.31
CA VAL A 378 10.59 8.34 -0.05
C VAL A 378 10.50 9.24 1.18
N SER A 379 11.57 9.98 1.45
CA SER A 379 11.60 11.04 2.46
C SER A 379 12.03 12.35 1.80
N GLY A 380 11.05 13.20 1.46
CA GLY A 380 11.27 14.44 0.73
C GLY A 380 11.84 14.18 -0.68
N THR A 381 13.11 14.53 -0.89
CA THR A 381 13.86 14.30 -2.14
C THR A 381 14.83 13.13 -2.06
N THR A 382 14.86 12.42 -0.92
CA THR A 382 15.71 11.23 -0.74
C THR A 382 14.87 9.98 -0.97
N LEU A 383 15.31 9.14 -1.90
CA LEU A 383 14.80 7.79 -2.07
C LEU A 383 15.63 6.85 -1.19
N VAL A 384 14.98 6.00 -0.41
CA VAL A 384 15.60 4.92 0.34
C VAL A 384 15.20 3.61 -0.32
N GLY A 385 16.17 2.85 -0.80
CA GLY A 385 15.94 1.51 -1.33
C GLY A 385 16.31 0.45 -0.31
N MET A 386 15.35 -0.40 0.03
CA MET A 386 15.55 -1.53 0.92
C MET A 386 15.78 -2.80 0.09
N THR A 387 16.83 -3.55 0.42
CA THR A 387 17.25 -4.73 -0.36
C THR A 387 17.30 -5.98 0.50
N LYS A 388 17.59 -7.14 -0.12
CA LYS A 388 17.90 -8.40 0.59
C LYS A 388 19.28 -8.41 1.27
N GLY A 389 20.03 -7.31 1.22
CA GLY A 389 21.36 -7.19 1.81
C GLY A 389 21.57 -5.82 2.45
N ASN A 390 22.32 -4.95 1.76
CA ASN A 390 22.59 -3.60 2.21
C ASN A 390 21.54 -2.62 1.64
N PRO A 391 20.88 -1.81 2.47
CA PRO A 391 20.05 -0.71 1.98
C PRO A 391 20.93 0.38 1.35
N PHE A 392 20.31 1.21 0.52
CA PHE A 392 20.96 2.37 -0.08
C PHE A 392 20.05 3.59 -0.05
N THR A 393 20.63 4.77 -0.19
CA THR A 393 19.93 6.03 -0.38
C THR A 393 20.31 6.62 -1.72
N ILE A 394 19.36 7.28 -2.39
CA ILE A 394 19.60 8.06 -3.59
C ILE A 394 19.09 9.46 -3.33
N THR A 395 19.95 10.44 -3.57
CA THR A 395 19.59 11.85 -3.52
C THR A 395 19.86 12.49 -4.86
N GLY A 396 19.00 13.42 -5.26
CA GLY A 396 19.18 14.17 -6.50
C GLY A 396 17.97 15.02 -6.81
N VAL A 397 18.18 16.00 -7.68
CA VAL A 397 17.11 16.90 -8.16
C VAL A 397 16.74 16.65 -9.61
N GLU A 398 17.63 16.02 -10.39
CA GLU A 398 17.43 15.64 -11.79
C GLU A 398 17.63 14.14 -11.98
N PRO A 399 16.78 13.45 -12.78
CA PRO A 399 16.89 11.99 -12.95
C PRO A 399 18.26 11.53 -13.46
N VAL A 400 18.88 12.30 -14.37
CA VAL A 400 20.16 11.92 -15.00
C VAL A 400 21.34 11.93 -14.02
N THR A 401 21.27 12.74 -12.96
CA THR A 401 22.36 12.86 -11.97
C THR A 401 22.14 11.99 -10.74
N MET A 402 20.93 11.43 -10.55
CA MET A 402 20.58 10.61 -9.39
C MET A 402 21.45 9.35 -9.25
N GLY A 403 21.96 8.78 -10.35
CA GLY A 403 22.90 7.66 -10.30
C GLY A 403 24.20 7.98 -9.54
N GLY A 404 24.68 9.23 -9.62
CA GLY A 404 25.87 9.68 -8.89
C GLY A 404 25.61 9.96 -7.41
N GLY A 405 24.35 10.09 -7.01
CA GLY A 405 23.91 10.31 -5.63
C GLY A 405 23.53 9.04 -4.88
N MET A 406 23.80 7.85 -5.47
CA MET A 406 23.52 6.56 -4.84
C MET A 406 24.60 6.22 -3.80
N GLU A 407 24.20 6.14 -2.54
CA GLU A 407 25.05 5.79 -1.42
C GLU A 407 24.61 4.46 -0.80
N LYS A 408 25.53 3.49 -0.79
CA LYS A 408 25.33 2.19 -0.14
C LYS A 408 25.65 2.29 1.34
N LEU A 409 24.73 1.85 2.21
CA LEU A 409 25.05 1.74 3.62
C LEU A 409 26.04 0.59 3.84
N SER A 410 27.13 0.88 4.56
CA SER A 410 28.19 -0.09 4.88
C SER A 410 27.76 -1.22 5.81
N VAL A 411 26.51 -1.23 6.28
CA VAL A 411 25.96 -2.24 7.19
C VAL A 411 24.88 -3.05 6.48
N ALA A 412 24.93 -4.37 6.63
CA ALA A 412 23.95 -5.29 6.04
C ALA A 412 22.72 -5.39 6.95
N TRP A 413 21.66 -4.67 6.58
CA TRP A 413 20.36 -4.69 7.22
C TRP A 413 19.29 -5.06 6.19
N PRO A 414 19.10 -6.36 5.92
CA PRO A 414 18.18 -6.79 4.88
C PRO A 414 16.74 -6.53 5.31
N CYS A 415 15.90 -6.12 4.36
CA CYS A 415 14.47 -5.93 4.60
C CYS A 415 13.73 -7.25 4.53
N MET A 416 13.02 -7.59 5.60
CA MET A 416 12.32 -8.87 5.73
C MET A 416 10.97 -8.88 5.01
N THR A 417 10.29 -7.75 4.97
CA THR A 417 8.98 -7.62 4.32
C THR A 417 8.73 -6.18 3.87
N LYS A 418 8.22 -6.04 2.65
CA LYS A 418 7.80 -4.76 2.08
C LYS A 418 6.65 -4.14 2.89
N ARG A 419 5.67 -4.95 3.31
CA ARG A 419 4.46 -4.46 4.00
C ARG A 419 4.71 -3.94 5.41
N GLY A 420 5.88 -4.23 5.98
CA GLY A 420 6.32 -3.71 7.27
C GLY A 420 7.02 -2.34 7.18
N VAL A 421 7.18 -1.79 5.98
CA VAL A 421 7.82 -0.48 5.76
C VAL A 421 6.87 0.65 6.16
N ALA A 422 7.35 1.63 6.92
CA ALA A 422 6.59 2.82 7.30
C ALA A 422 7.43 4.10 7.15
N SER A 423 6.78 5.20 6.75
CA SER A 423 7.44 6.49 6.50
C SER A 423 7.26 7.47 7.66
N PHE A 424 8.31 7.69 8.44
CA PHE A 424 8.31 8.64 9.55
C PHE A 424 8.82 10.01 9.10
N ALA A 425 8.52 11.05 9.88
CA ALA A 425 9.03 12.41 9.64
C ALA A 425 10.57 12.51 9.63
N PHE A 426 11.27 11.57 10.28
CA PHE A 426 12.72 11.56 10.44
C PHE A 426 13.43 10.46 9.63
N GLY A 427 12.71 9.68 8.82
CA GLY A 427 13.27 8.62 7.99
C GLY A 427 12.28 7.50 7.69
N ILE A 428 12.71 6.51 6.91
CA ILE A 428 11.90 5.35 6.57
C ILE A 428 12.30 4.17 7.46
N GLY A 429 11.31 3.59 8.14
CA GLY A 429 11.50 2.42 9.00
C GLY A 429 11.07 1.12 8.35
N TYR A 430 11.80 0.05 8.60
CA TYR A 430 11.46 -1.29 8.11
C TYR A 430 11.98 -2.39 9.04
N PRO A 431 11.37 -3.59 9.01
CA PRO A 431 11.84 -4.72 9.80
C PRO A 431 13.06 -5.38 9.15
N ALA A 432 14.14 -5.49 9.93
CA ALA A 432 15.32 -6.28 9.64
C ALA A 432 15.47 -7.43 10.68
N PRO A 433 16.31 -8.45 10.43
CA PRO A 433 16.54 -9.54 11.39
C PRO A 433 17.01 -9.09 12.78
N GLN A 434 17.71 -7.96 12.85
CA GLN A 434 18.28 -7.43 14.11
C GLN A 434 17.29 -6.56 14.89
N GLY A 435 16.23 -6.07 14.25
CA GLY A 435 15.30 -5.09 14.83
C GLY A 435 14.64 -4.25 13.74
N MET A 436 13.87 -3.24 14.15
CA MET A 436 13.36 -2.22 13.23
C MET A 436 14.47 -1.21 12.95
N VAL A 437 14.88 -1.12 11.69
CA VAL A 437 15.88 -0.17 11.22
C VAL A 437 15.16 1.05 10.72
N ILE A 438 15.67 2.25 11.03
CA ILE A 438 15.23 3.49 10.40
C ILE A 438 16.40 4.09 9.64
N VAL A 439 16.16 4.40 8.36
CA VAL A 439 17.12 5.06 7.47
C VAL A 439 16.62 6.47 7.17
N GLY A 440 17.40 7.48 7.57
CA GLY A 440 17.17 8.89 7.31
C GLY A 440 18.50 9.63 7.32
N ALA A 441 18.54 10.83 7.91
CA ALA A 441 19.81 11.54 8.12
C ALA A 441 20.81 10.73 8.97
N ASN A 442 20.30 9.92 9.90
CA ASN A 442 21.04 8.90 10.62
C ASN A 442 20.36 7.55 10.39
N SER A 443 21.15 6.48 10.36
CA SER A 443 20.63 5.11 10.24
C SER A 443 20.97 4.29 11.48
N ASP A 444 19.95 3.76 12.16
CA ASP A 444 20.12 2.99 13.39
C ASP A 444 18.98 1.98 13.59
N ILE A 445 19.23 0.97 14.43
CA ILE A 445 18.20 0.02 14.89
C ILE A 445 17.47 0.66 16.08
N VAL A 446 16.20 0.99 15.88
CA VAL A 446 15.42 1.77 16.85
C VAL A 446 14.84 0.89 17.97
N THR A 447 14.70 -0.41 17.74
CA THR A 447 14.16 -1.34 18.73
C THR A 447 15.21 -2.01 19.62
N LYS A 448 16.50 -1.63 19.50
CA LYS A 448 17.62 -2.28 20.21
C LYS A 448 17.50 -2.22 21.74
N ASP A 449 16.88 -1.16 22.26
CA ASP A 449 16.69 -0.95 23.70
C ASP A 449 15.44 -1.67 24.23
N LEU A 450 14.49 -2.01 23.34
CA LEU A 450 13.24 -2.70 23.68
C LEU A 450 13.38 -4.21 23.58
N PHE A 451 14.09 -4.70 22.56
CA PHE A 451 14.17 -6.13 22.22
C PHE A 451 15.61 -6.62 22.15
N THR A 452 15.80 -7.87 22.56
CA THR A 452 16.91 -8.68 22.05
C THR A 452 16.59 -9.18 20.64
N GLN A 453 17.62 -9.59 19.89
CA GLN A 453 17.42 -10.15 18.54
C GLN A 453 16.51 -11.39 18.55
N LYS A 454 16.61 -12.22 19.60
CA LYS A 454 15.78 -13.42 19.73
C LYS A 454 14.30 -13.07 19.92
N GLU A 455 14.00 -12.16 20.84
CA GLU A 455 12.62 -11.71 21.10
C GLU A 455 12.01 -11.00 19.88
N TRP A 456 12.83 -10.25 19.12
CA TRP A 456 12.39 -9.65 17.87
C TRP A 456 12.03 -10.71 16.83
N ALA A 457 12.85 -11.76 16.70
CA ALA A 457 12.58 -12.86 15.77
C ALA A 457 11.30 -13.65 16.15
N GLU A 458 10.97 -13.74 17.45
CA GLU A 458 9.73 -14.37 17.93
C GLU A 458 8.46 -13.65 17.48
N LEU A 459 8.54 -12.35 17.15
CA LEU A 459 7.42 -11.61 16.55
C LEU A 459 7.18 -11.96 15.07
N ASN A 460 8.06 -12.75 14.46
CA ASN A 460 8.03 -13.11 13.04
C ASN A 460 7.99 -11.88 12.09
N PRO A 461 9.09 -11.08 12.03
CA PRO A 461 9.12 -9.82 11.28
C PRO A 461 8.80 -9.93 9.78
N GLY A 462 8.90 -11.12 9.19
CA GLY A 462 8.51 -11.35 7.79
C GLY A 462 7.01 -11.24 7.52
N THR A 463 6.17 -11.26 8.57
CA THR A 463 4.70 -11.13 8.47
C THR A 463 4.19 -9.72 8.78
N PHE A 464 5.09 -8.77 9.02
CA PHE A 464 4.70 -7.44 9.46
C PHE A 464 3.92 -6.68 8.39
N ILE A 465 2.89 -5.98 8.85
CA ILE A 465 2.04 -5.07 8.09
C ILE A 465 1.99 -3.77 8.89
N ALA A 466 2.54 -2.69 8.38
CA ALA A 466 2.76 -1.51 9.20
C ALA A 466 2.47 -0.19 8.50
N ALA A 467 2.09 0.79 9.31
CA ALA A 467 1.97 2.18 8.93
C ALA A 467 2.42 3.06 10.10
N SER A 468 2.81 4.28 9.80
CA SER A 468 3.16 5.28 10.80
C SER A 468 2.07 6.34 10.87
N ALA A 469 1.60 6.64 12.09
CA ALA A 469 0.67 7.73 12.37
C ALA A 469 1.10 8.40 13.68
N ASP A 470 1.06 9.74 13.74
CA ASP A 470 1.50 10.53 14.91
C ASP A 470 2.88 10.15 15.46
N ASN A 471 3.86 9.88 14.58
CA ASN A 471 5.21 9.38 14.92
C ASN A 471 5.26 8.03 15.64
N ARG A 472 4.15 7.29 15.70
CA ARG A 472 4.08 5.92 16.22
C ARG A 472 4.09 4.92 15.08
N TYR A 473 4.74 3.80 15.33
CA TYR A 473 4.73 2.65 14.45
C TYR A 473 3.61 1.71 14.88
N TYR A 474 2.57 1.58 14.04
CA TYR A 474 1.51 0.61 14.21
C TYR A 474 1.82 -0.58 13.31
N CYS A 475 1.87 -1.79 13.87
CA CYS A 475 2.27 -2.97 13.13
C CYS A 475 1.45 -4.19 13.51
N GLY A 476 0.78 -4.78 12.52
CA GLY A 476 0.19 -6.11 12.57
C GLY A 476 1.25 -7.18 12.30
N TYR A 477 1.16 -8.31 13.00
CA TYR A 477 2.07 -9.44 12.86
C TYR A 477 1.33 -10.75 13.10
N THR A 478 1.83 -11.84 12.52
CA THR A 478 1.22 -13.18 12.65
C THR A 478 2.21 -14.18 13.21
N VAL A 479 1.84 -14.81 14.33
CA VAL A 479 2.63 -15.84 15.03
C VAL A 479 1.72 -17.01 15.34
N GLU A 480 2.15 -18.22 14.97
CA GLU A 480 1.42 -19.48 15.25
C GLU A 480 -0.07 -19.46 14.84
N GLY A 481 -0.40 -18.77 13.74
CA GLY A 481 -1.77 -18.64 13.22
C GLY A 481 -2.62 -17.57 13.91
N SER A 482 -2.11 -16.90 14.95
CA SER A 482 -2.76 -15.75 15.59
C SER A 482 -2.19 -14.44 15.02
N SER A 483 -3.08 -13.56 14.56
CA SER A 483 -2.72 -12.21 14.12
C SER A 483 -3.07 -11.19 15.19
N LEU A 484 -2.11 -10.33 15.52
CA LEU A 484 -2.20 -9.31 16.56
C LEU A 484 -1.56 -8.03 16.03
N MET A 485 -1.81 -6.92 16.72
CA MET A 485 -1.16 -5.64 16.46
C MET A 485 -0.27 -5.25 17.65
N PHE A 486 0.76 -4.44 17.39
CA PHE A 486 1.49 -3.72 18.43
C PHE A 486 1.73 -2.27 18.01
N VAL A 487 2.03 -1.44 19.00
CA VAL A 487 2.41 -0.04 18.82
C VAL A 487 3.77 0.19 19.45
N ILE A 488 4.63 0.93 18.75
CA ILE A 488 5.90 1.44 19.27
C ILE A 488 5.94 2.95 19.05
N ASP A 489 6.18 3.69 20.13
CA ASP A 489 6.46 5.11 20.09
C ASP A 489 7.96 5.34 20.28
N LYS A 490 8.64 5.95 19.30
CA LYS A 490 10.08 6.21 19.40
C LYS A 490 10.41 7.27 20.45
N ALA A 491 9.48 8.19 20.75
CA ALA A 491 9.72 9.25 21.72
C ALA A 491 9.80 8.72 23.16
N GLU A 492 9.29 7.51 23.41
CA GLU A 492 9.21 6.92 24.74
C GLU A 492 10.16 5.71 24.88
N SER A 493 10.86 5.62 26.02
CA SER A 493 11.86 4.58 26.28
C SER A 493 11.27 3.18 26.53
N ALA A 494 9.99 3.10 26.90
CA ALA A 494 9.27 1.86 27.18
C ALA A 494 7.89 1.93 26.51
N SER A 495 7.91 1.77 25.19
CA SER A 495 6.78 2.13 24.32
C SER A 495 6.10 0.96 23.63
N PHE A 496 6.58 -0.28 23.87
CA PHE A 496 5.95 -1.45 23.26
C PHE A 496 4.61 -1.73 23.96
N ILE A 497 3.53 -1.73 23.19
CA ILE A 497 2.18 -2.03 23.65
C ILE A 497 1.56 -3.03 22.69
N LYS A 498 0.97 -4.11 23.20
CA LYS A 498 0.22 -5.07 22.37
C LYS A 498 -1.22 -4.62 22.20
N VAL A 499 -1.81 -4.98 21.08
CA VAL A 499 -3.20 -4.68 20.74
C VAL A 499 -3.84 -5.93 20.16
N ASN A 500 -4.93 -6.37 20.78
CA ASN A 500 -5.63 -7.59 20.42
C ASN A 500 -6.62 -7.31 19.28
N GLN A 501 -6.08 -6.99 18.11
CA GLN A 501 -6.84 -6.76 16.89
C GLN A 501 -6.18 -7.51 15.74
N ARG A 502 -6.97 -8.31 15.02
CA ARG A 502 -6.53 -9.12 13.88
C ARG A 502 -6.68 -8.31 12.60
N ILE A 503 -5.62 -7.62 12.21
CA ILE A 503 -5.63 -6.78 11.00
C ILE A 503 -5.05 -7.52 9.80
N THR A 504 -5.64 -7.31 8.63
CA THR A 504 -5.10 -7.81 7.35
C THR A 504 -4.43 -6.72 6.53
N CYS A 505 -4.78 -5.45 6.77
CA CYS A 505 -4.20 -4.26 6.14
C CYS A 505 -4.24 -3.09 7.14
N ILE A 506 -3.27 -2.17 7.01
CA ILE A 506 -3.21 -0.93 7.77
C ILE A 506 -2.75 0.19 6.84
N TRP A 507 -3.39 1.35 6.94
CA TRP A 507 -3.08 2.48 6.08
C TRP A 507 -3.28 3.79 6.83
N ALA A 508 -2.28 4.66 6.81
CA ALA A 508 -2.37 6.01 7.36
C ALA A 508 -2.69 6.99 6.22
N ASP A 509 -3.82 7.69 6.30
CA ASP A 509 -4.25 8.64 5.28
C ASP A 509 -3.49 9.97 5.45
N PRO A 510 -2.67 10.39 4.46
CA PRO A 510 -1.99 11.68 4.54
C PRO A 510 -2.95 12.88 4.48
N ALA A 511 -4.15 12.72 3.89
CA ALA A 511 -5.09 13.82 3.73
C ALA A 511 -5.86 14.15 5.03
N THR A 512 -6.27 13.13 5.78
CA THR A 512 -7.03 13.31 7.02
C THR A 512 -6.17 13.17 8.28
N GLY A 513 -4.98 12.56 8.18
CA GLY A 513 -4.15 12.20 9.32
C GLY A 513 -4.71 11.03 10.14
N ARG A 514 -5.78 10.38 9.67
CA ARG A 514 -6.42 9.25 10.34
C ARG A 514 -5.77 7.93 9.93
N LEU A 515 -5.85 6.95 10.82
CA LEU A 515 -5.36 5.60 10.60
C LEU A 515 -6.54 4.68 10.33
N TYR A 516 -6.42 3.84 9.31
CA TYR A 516 -7.44 2.88 8.91
C TYR A 516 -6.88 1.47 8.96
N VAL A 517 -7.71 0.51 9.35
CA VAL A 517 -7.37 -0.91 9.42
C VAL A 517 -8.42 -1.73 8.69
N ALA A 518 -8.01 -2.82 8.07
CA ALA A 518 -8.93 -3.82 7.54
C ALA A 518 -9.11 -4.98 8.52
N LEU A 519 -10.36 -5.30 8.81
CA LEU A 519 -10.82 -6.40 9.64
C LEU A 519 -11.97 -7.09 8.88
N ASP A 520 -11.95 -8.41 8.76
CA ASP A 520 -13.06 -9.19 8.17
C ASP A 520 -13.59 -8.63 6.84
N ARG A 521 -12.66 -8.29 5.92
CA ARG A 521 -12.92 -7.70 4.59
C ARG A 521 -13.63 -6.33 4.60
N LYS A 522 -13.70 -5.66 5.75
CA LYS A 522 -14.24 -4.31 5.92
C LYS A 522 -13.15 -3.33 6.38
N ILE A 523 -13.36 -2.05 6.11
CA ILE A 523 -12.44 -0.96 6.46
C ILE A 523 -13.00 -0.22 7.67
N TYR A 524 -12.15 -0.06 8.68
CA TYR A 524 -12.47 0.64 9.91
C TYR A 524 -11.50 1.80 10.15
N GLU A 525 -12.00 2.91 10.71
CA GLU A 525 -11.18 3.95 11.29
C GLU A 525 -10.66 3.48 12.66
N TRP A 526 -9.34 3.48 12.82
CA TRP A 526 -8.67 3.06 14.04
C TRP A 526 -8.94 4.06 15.17
N GLU A 527 -9.44 3.57 16.31
CA GLU A 527 -9.85 4.39 17.47
C GLU A 527 -10.93 5.45 17.16
N GLY A 528 -11.68 5.25 16.07
CA GLY A 528 -12.72 6.18 15.61
C GLY A 528 -14.02 6.15 16.44
N ASP A 529 -14.34 5.03 17.12
CA ASP A 529 -15.56 4.92 17.91
C ASP A 529 -15.30 5.27 19.38
N SER A 530 -15.66 6.49 19.77
CA SER A 530 -15.54 6.94 21.16
C SER A 530 -16.55 6.31 22.11
N GLY A 531 -17.59 5.66 21.59
CA GLY A 531 -18.61 4.96 22.36
C GLY A 531 -18.18 3.56 22.81
N THR A 532 -17.26 2.91 22.07
CA THR A 532 -16.72 1.60 22.41
C THR A 532 -15.28 1.70 22.91
N LYS A 533 -14.99 1.07 24.04
CA LYS A 533 -13.65 1.04 24.65
C LYS A 533 -13.13 -0.39 24.68
N LEU A 534 -11.92 -0.59 24.16
CA LEU A 534 -11.23 -1.87 24.27
C LEU A 534 -10.87 -2.12 25.74
N THR A 535 -11.12 -3.35 26.19
CA THR A 535 -10.69 -3.77 27.52
C THR A 535 -9.18 -3.95 27.51
N TYR A 536 -8.49 -3.22 28.38
CA TYR A 536 -7.06 -3.31 28.57
C TYR A 536 -6.67 -4.34 29.62
N GLU A 537 -5.41 -4.76 29.57
CA GLU A 537 -4.74 -5.50 30.64
C GLU A 537 -3.35 -4.88 30.84
N TRP A 538 -3.04 -4.55 32.10
CA TRP A 538 -1.74 -4.03 32.50
C TRP A 538 -1.23 -4.78 33.73
N LYS A 539 -0.02 -5.33 33.66
CA LYS A 539 0.66 -6.03 34.77
C LYS A 539 1.94 -5.30 35.14
N SER A 540 2.07 -4.94 36.42
CA SER A 540 3.25 -4.25 36.95
C SER A 540 4.50 -5.12 36.92
N LYS A 541 5.66 -4.51 37.17
CA LYS A 541 6.88 -5.24 37.53
C LYS A 541 6.74 -6.06 38.81
N LYS A 542 7.75 -6.88 39.09
CA LYS A 542 7.96 -7.51 40.41
C LYS A 542 8.52 -6.49 41.39
N PHE A 543 7.70 -6.08 42.36
CA PHE A 543 8.15 -5.27 43.49
C PHE A 543 8.72 -6.18 44.56
N VAL A 544 10.05 -6.14 44.72
CA VAL A 544 10.77 -6.93 45.71
C VAL A 544 10.92 -6.10 46.98
N SER A 545 10.40 -6.56 48.10
CA SER A 545 10.62 -5.93 49.41
C SER A 545 11.85 -6.54 50.11
N ALA A 546 12.60 -5.74 50.87
CA ALA A 546 13.80 -6.23 51.55
C ALA A 546 13.47 -7.28 52.66
N PRO A 547 12.50 -7.03 53.55
CA PRO A 547 11.84 -8.09 54.30
C PRO A 547 10.55 -8.57 53.60
N PRO A 548 10.07 -9.80 53.87
CA PRO A 548 8.74 -10.24 53.46
C PRO A 548 7.64 -9.37 54.11
N VAL A 549 6.80 -8.71 53.31
CA VAL A 549 5.74 -7.81 53.78
C VAL A 549 4.35 -8.37 53.46
N ASN A 550 3.37 -8.08 54.33
CA ASN A 550 1.95 -8.25 54.02
C ASN A 550 1.33 -6.87 53.74
N TYR A 551 0.83 -6.66 52.52
CA TYR A 551 0.04 -5.49 52.19
C TYR A 551 -1.43 -5.76 52.49
N SER A 552 -1.96 -5.20 53.58
CA SER A 552 -3.35 -5.47 54.00
C SER A 552 -4.38 -4.47 53.44
N ALA A 553 -3.94 -3.42 52.75
CA ALA A 553 -4.85 -2.41 52.21
C ALA A 553 -4.37 -1.85 50.85
N ALA A 554 -5.33 -1.58 49.97
CA ALA A 554 -5.12 -1.01 48.64
C ALA A 554 -6.10 0.12 48.33
N LYS A 555 -5.68 1.10 47.53
CA LYS A 555 -6.51 2.14 46.94
C LYS A 555 -6.15 2.30 45.46
N ILE A 556 -7.16 2.47 44.62
CA ILE A 556 -6.98 2.69 43.19
C ILE A 556 -7.63 4.03 42.85
N ASP A 557 -6.84 4.93 42.28
CA ASP A 557 -7.31 6.21 41.78
C ASP A 557 -7.75 6.01 40.32
N ALA A 558 -9.05 5.80 40.11
CA ALA A 558 -9.67 5.54 38.82
C ALA A 558 -10.89 6.44 38.60
N ASP A 559 -11.14 6.77 37.34
CA ASP A 559 -12.21 7.67 36.91
C ASP A 559 -13.34 6.87 36.24
N PHE A 560 -14.44 6.69 36.96
CA PHE A 560 -15.62 5.92 36.54
C PHE A 560 -16.73 6.81 35.95
N GLU A 561 -16.45 8.10 35.70
CA GLU A 561 -17.41 9.00 35.07
C GLU A 561 -17.23 8.97 33.55
N MET A 562 -18.28 8.59 32.81
CA MET A 562 -18.33 8.78 31.36
C MET A 562 -18.74 10.23 31.05
N SER A 563 -18.08 10.84 30.08
CA SER A 563 -18.52 12.12 29.53
C SER A 563 -19.86 11.98 28.79
N GLU A 564 -20.64 13.06 28.71
CA GLU A 564 -21.91 13.08 27.96
C GLU A 564 -21.71 12.64 26.50
N ALA A 565 -20.58 13.05 25.89
CA ALA A 565 -20.22 12.69 24.53
C ALA A 565 -20.00 11.17 24.33
N GLU A 566 -19.28 10.52 25.24
CA GLU A 566 -19.06 9.06 25.19
C GLU A 566 -20.37 8.30 25.38
N SER A 567 -21.24 8.76 26.28
CA SER A 567 -22.55 8.13 26.50
C SER A 567 -23.48 8.24 25.29
N ALA A 568 -23.45 9.39 24.60
CA ALA A 568 -24.21 9.61 23.37
C ALA A 568 -23.67 8.76 22.22
N ALA A 569 -22.34 8.66 22.08
CA ALA A 569 -21.71 7.81 21.07
C ALA A 569 -22.01 6.33 21.31
N ALA A 570 -21.90 5.84 22.55
CA ALA A 570 -22.22 4.44 22.90
C ALA A 570 -23.68 4.10 22.58
N LYS A 571 -24.61 5.02 22.87
CA LYS A 571 -26.02 4.86 22.50
C LYS A 571 -26.23 4.85 20.99
N SER A 572 -25.53 5.74 20.26
CA SER A 572 -25.59 5.77 18.80
C SER A 572 -25.09 4.47 18.17
N SER A 573 -23.97 3.92 18.65
CA SER A 573 -23.45 2.63 18.17
C SER A 573 -24.38 1.47 18.50
N TYR A 574 -25.00 1.48 19.69
CA TYR A 574 -26.04 0.51 20.08
C TYR A 574 -27.26 0.55 19.15
N ASP A 575 -27.81 1.75 18.94
CA ASP A 575 -28.99 1.95 18.10
C ASP A 575 -28.67 1.59 16.63
N ALA A 576 -27.48 1.92 16.14
CA ALA A 576 -27.04 1.56 14.78
C ALA A 576 -26.91 0.04 14.58
N ALA A 577 -26.34 -0.69 15.54
CA ALA A 577 -26.26 -2.15 15.48
C ALA A 577 -27.65 -2.80 15.50
N LEU A 578 -28.58 -2.27 16.30
CA LEU A 578 -29.97 -2.73 16.31
C LEU A 578 -30.68 -2.49 14.98
N GLU A 579 -30.52 -1.31 14.38
CA GLU A 579 -31.13 -1.01 13.08
C GLU A 579 -30.52 -1.86 11.96
N ALA A 580 -29.21 -2.10 11.97
CA ALA A 580 -28.55 -3.00 11.01
C ALA A 580 -29.08 -4.44 11.14
N ASN A 581 -29.17 -4.97 12.35
CA ASN A 581 -29.70 -6.32 12.59
C ASN A 581 -31.18 -6.42 12.23
N LYS A 582 -31.99 -5.40 12.51
CA LYS A 582 -33.40 -5.35 12.07
C LYS A 582 -33.50 -5.36 10.55
N ALA A 583 -32.66 -4.61 9.84
CA ALA A 583 -32.66 -4.60 8.38
C ALA A 583 -32.36 -6.00 7.79
N LEU A 584 -31.41 -6.74 8.38
CA LEU A 584 -31.12 -8.14 7.99
C LEU A 584 -32.29 -9.08 8.26
N ILE A 585 -32.93 -8.94 9.43
CA ILE A 585 -34.13 -9.72 9.79
C ILE A 585 -35.28 -9.43 8.81
N ASP A 586 -35.51 -8.15 8.48
CA ASP A 586 -36.58 -7.72 7.58
C ASP A 586 -36.33 -8.13 6.12
N SER A 587 -35.06 -8.19 5.68
CA SER A 587 -34.69 -8.69 4.35
C SER A 587 -34.66 -10.22 4.26
N GLY A 588 -34.60 -10.91 5.40
CA GLY A 588 -34.45 -12.37 5.47
C GLY A 588 -33.04 -12.87 5.11
N GLU A 589 -32.05 -11.97 5.05
CA GLU A 589 -30.64 -12.26 4.76
C GLU A 589 -29.86 -12.44 6.07
N VAL A 590 -30.39 -13.26 6.97
CA VAL A 590 -29.77 -13.54 8.29
C VAL A 590 -28.69 -14.60 8.16
N ASP A 591 -28.67 -15.35 7.05
CA ASP A 591 -27.72 -16.41 6.74
C ASP A 591 -27.69 -17.53 7.81
N ASP A 592 -28.81 -17.77 8.48
CA ASP A 592 -28.98 -18.77 9.56
C ASP A 592 -29.50 -20.13 9.05
N GLY A 593 -29.69 -20.27 7.73
CA GLY A 593 -30.25 -21.44 7.08
C GLY A 593 -29.23 -22.54 6.74
N LEU A 594 -29.59 -23.81 6.94
CA LEU A 594 -28.80 -24.98 6.48
C LEU A 594 -28.65 -25.10 4.96
N ALA A 595 -29.34 -24.26 4.18
CA ALA A 595 -29.34 -24.25 2.72
C ALA A 595 -28.97 -22.87 2.14
N ASP A 596 -28.47 -21.95 2.97
CA ASP A 596 -28.01 -20.65 2.50
C ASP A 596 -26.71 -20.75 1.70
N PRO A 597 -26.47 -19.80 0.77
CA PRO A 597 -25.28 -19.82 -0.09
C PRO A 597 -23.96 -19.68 0.70
N SER A 598 -24.01 -19.23 1.96
CA SER A 598 -22.90 -18.97 2.87
C SER A 598 -22.51 -20.17 3.76
N LEU A 599 -22.93 -21.40 3.44
CA LEU A 599 -22.60 -22.58 4.25
C LEU A 599 -21.08 -22.78 4.40
N GLY A 600 -20.56 -22.51 5.60
CA GLY A 600 -19.13 -22.60 5.94
C GLY A 600 -18.38 -21.27 5.98
N GLU A 601 -19.05 -20.13 5.78
CA GLU A 601 -18.50 -18.80 6.06
C GLU A 601 -18.64 -18.42 7.54
N ASP A 602 -19.74 -18.82 8.18
CA ASP A 602 -20.03 -18.58 9.60
C ASP A 602 -19.89 -19.86 10.46
N GLU A 603 -19.76 -19.68 11.78
CA GLU A 603 -19.70 -20.79 12.74
C GLU A 603 -20.99 -21.63 12.73
N ILE A 604 -20.94 -22.91 13.11
CA ILE A 604 -22.14 -23.75 13.18
C ILE A 604 -23.10 -23.17 14.24
N GLY A 605 -24.22 -22.59 13.80
CA GLY A 605 -25.18 -21.87 14.63
C GLY A 605 -24.92 -20.36 14.76
N GLY A 606 -24.02 -19.78 13.95
CA GLY A 606 -23.84 -18.34 13.76
C GLY A 606 -24.75 -17.76 12.68
N ASP A 607 -24.69 -16.44 12.51
CA ASP A 607 -25.52 -15.65 11.58
C ASP A 607 -24.79 -14.37 11.12
N ALA A 608 -25.38 -13.65 10.16
CA ALA A 608 -24.87 -12.38 9.64
C ALA A 608 -25.09 -11.17 10.57
N MET A 609 -25.72 -11.36 11.74
CA MET A 609 -26.04 -10.25 12.64
C MET A 609 -24.79 -9.74 13.36
N GLN A 610 -24.76 -8.43 13.56
CA GLN A 610 -23.67 -7.78 14.28
C GLN A 610 -23.88 -7.93 15.79
N ALA A 611 -22.78 -8.14 16.52
CA ALA A 611 -22.80 -8.12 17.97
C ALA A 611 -23.27 -6.75 18.49
N ILE A 612 -24.32 -6.74 19.29
CA ILE A 612 -24.85 -5.51 19.88
C ILE A 612 -23.90 -5.07 21.01
N PRO A 613 -23.25 -3.90 20.91
CA PRO A 613 -22.34 -3.44 21.95
C PRO A 613 -23.11 -3.20 23.26
N PRO A 614 -22.59 -3.57 24.44
CA PRO A 614 -23.30 -3.29 25.70
C PRO A 614 -23.36 -1.79 25.97
N LEU A 615 -24.54 -1.26 26.31
CA LEU A 615 -24.78 0.17 26.54
C LEU A 615 -23.94 0.78 27.67
N VAL A 616 -23.59 0.01 28.72
CA VAL A 616 -22.62 0.38 29.77
C VAL A 616 -22.16 -0.89 30.51
N ILE A 617 -20.85 -1.12 30.63
CA ILE A 617 -20.24 -1.66 31.87
C ILE A 617 -18.80 -1.13 32.00
N ASP A 618 -18.65 0.12 32.43
CA ASP A 618 -17.35 0.56 32.97
C ASP A 618 -16.95 -0.40 34.10
N SER A 619 -15.90 -1.17 33.87
CA SER A 619 -15.45 -2.22 34.75
C SER A 619 -13.95 -2.13 34.92
N LEU A 620 -13.53 -2.29 36.17
CA LEU A 620 -12.13 -2.35 36.53
C LEU A 620 -11.93 -3.50 37.50
N GLN A 621 -11.17 -4.50 37.08
CA GLN A 621 -10.73 -5.59 37.91
C GLN A 621 -9.30 -5.32 38.39
N PHE A 622 -9.12 -5.44 39.70
CA PHE A 622 -7.81 -5.46 40.34
C PHE A 622 -7.46 -6.88 40.75
N GLN A 623 -6.23 -7.30 40.46
CA GLN A 623 -5.66 -8.54 40.96
C GLN A 623 -4.33 -8.30 41.66
N LEU A 624 -4.15 -8.98 42.79
CA LEU A 624 -2.90 -9.00 43.53
C LEU A 624 -2.25 -10.37 43.38
N TRP A 625 -1.02 -10.37 42.88
CA TRP A 625 -0.17 -11.53 42.77
C TRP A 625 0.97 -11.42 43.77
N ALA A 626 1.21 -12.48 44.53
CA ALA A 626 2.25 -12.53 45.55
C ALA A 626 3.06 -13.83 45.38
N ASP A 627 4.38 -13.69 45.24
CA ASP A 627 5.33 -14.78 44.95
C ASP A 627 4.95 -15.67 43.76
N GLY A 628 4.24 -15.10 42.78
CA GLY A 628 3.82 -15.80 41.56
C GLY A 628 2.43 -16.42 41.61
N ASP A 629 1.74 -16.38 42.76
CA ASP A 629 0.37 -16.86 42.89
C ASP A 629 -0.64 -15.71 42.95
N LEU A 630 -1.81 -15.90 42.33
CA LEU A 630 -2.95 -15.01 42.50
C LEU A 630 -3.48 -15.14 43.94
N LYS A 631 -3.42 -14.05 44.73
CA LYS A 631 -3.91 -14.03 46.11
C LYS A 631 -5.26 -13.33 46.26
N PHE A 632 -5.57 -12.38 45.41
CA PHE A 632 -6.79 -11.60 45.52
C PHE A 632 -7.26 -11.07 44.17
N THR A 633 -8.57 -11.08 43.96
CA THR A 633 -9.23 -10.48 42.81
C THR A 633 -10.43 -9.70 43.29
N ARG A 634 -10.62 -8.48 42.79
CA ARG A 634 -11.77 -7.64 43.14
C ARG A 634 -12.20 -6.76 41.98
N GLN A 635 -13.50 -6.65 41.79
CA GLN A 635 -14.11 -5.62 40.97
C GLN A 635 -14.13 -4.29 41.73
N VAL A 636 -13.54 -3.27 41.12
CA VAL A 636 -13.39 -1.92 41.65
C VAL A 636 -14.48 -1.06 41.01
N ARG A 637 -15.31 -0.44 41.84
CA ARG A 637 -16.45 0.38 41.41
C ARG A 637 -16.36 1.82 41.88
N ASN A 638 -15.33 2.14 42.66
CA ASN A 638 -15.09 3.46 43.23
C ASN A 638 -13.64 3.57 43.69
N THR A 639 -13.24 4.78 44.08
CA THR A 639 -11.90 5.12 44.55
C THR A 639 -11.68 4.88 46.04
N ARG A 640 -12.63 4.23 46.74
CA ARG A 640 -12.48 3.97 48.19
C ARG A 640 -11.45 2.87 48.41
N ALA A 641 -10.61 3.06 49.43
CA ALA A 641 -9.66 2.05 49.86
C ALA A 641 -10.38 0.76 50.31
N PHE A 642 -9.75 -0.38 50.07
CA PHE A 642 -10.27 -1.68 50.47
C PHE A 642 -9.21 -2.55 51.12
N ARG A 643 -9.66 -3.53 51.92
CA ARG A 643 -8.78 -4.49 52.58
C ARG A 643 -8.41 -5.62 51.62
N LEU A 644 -7.14 -5.99 51.67
CA LEU A 644 -6.56 -7.17 51.04
C LEU A 644 -6.55 -8.34 52.05
N PRO A 645 -6.46 -9.60 51.58
CA PRO A 645 -6.44 -10.75 52.47
C PRO A 645 -5.26 -10.71 53.43
N GLY A 646 -5.45 -11.15 54.67
CA GLY A 646 -4.36 -11.35 55.62
C GLY A 646 -3.65 -12.70 55.43
N GLY A 647 -2.64 -12.96 56.25
CA GLY A 647 -2.09 -14.32 56.41
C GLY A 647 -1.06 -14.76 55.38
N TYR A 648 -0.60 -13.87 54.50
CA TYR A 648 0.58 -14.09 53.67
C TYR A 648 1.70 -13.12 54.05
N LYS A 649 2.94 -13.49 53.79
CA LYS A 649 4.06 -12.55 53.70
C LYS A 649 4.76 -12.89 52.40
N ALA A 650 4.96 -11.89 51.55
CA ALA A 650 5.56 -12.10 50.26
C ALA A 650 6.79 -11.22 50.11
N ASP A 651 7.78 -11.77 49.42
CA ASP A 651 8.97 -11.03 49.03
C ASP A 651 8.73 -10.29 47.72
N ASN A 652 7.83 -10.82 46.88
CA ASN A 652 7.50 -10.26 45.58
C ASN A 652 6.01 -9.99 45.44
N VAL A 653 5.66 -8.77 45.03
CA VAL A 653 4.28 -8.37 44.75
C VAL A 653 4.16 -7.83 43.32
N GLU A 654 3.10 -8.24 42.64
CA GLU A 654 2.72 -7.74 41.32
C GLU A 654 1.24 -7.34 41.33
N VAL A 655 0.90 -6.32 40.56
CA VAL A 655 -0.47 -5.82 40.40
C VAL A 655 -0.90 -6.03 38.95
N VAL A 656 -2.10 -6.57 38.75
CA VAL A 656 -2.76 -6.60 37.45
C VAL A 656 -4.02 -5.74 37.50
N LEU A 657 -4.16 -4.87 36.50
CA LEU A 657 -5.36 -4.09 36.24
C LEU A 657 -5.94 -4.52 34.90
N SER A 658 -7.22 -4.88 34.87
CA SER A 658 -7.93 -5.16 33.62
C SER A 658 -9.28 -4.45 33.62
N GLY A 659 -9.61 -3.79 32.52
CA GLY A 659 -10.83 -2.99 32.45
C GLY A 659 -10.86 -2.01 31.29
N ASN A 660 -11.82 -1.11 31.32
CA ASN A 660 -12.04 -0.06 30.30
C ASN A 660 -12.14 1.35 30.94
N VAL A 661 -11.55 1.52 32.13
CA VAL A 661 -11.65 2.72 32.97
C VAL A 661 -10.29 3.38 33.08
N LYS A 662 -10.22 4.72 33.06
CA LYS A 662 -8.95 5.45 33.26
C LYS A 662 -8.44 5.25 34.69
N VAL A 663 -7.16 4.90 34.84
CA VAL A 663 -6.48 4.74 36.14
C VAL A 663 -5.26 5.65 36.20
N SER A 664 -5.18 6.49 37.23
CA SER A 664 -4.06 7.42 37.47
C SER A 664 -3.06 6.93 38.52
N GLY A 665 -3.43 5.92 39.32
CA GLY A 665 -2.47 5.29 40.22
C GLY A 665 -3.04 4.18 41.09
N VAL A 666 -2.12 3.37 41.63
CA VAL A 666 -2.40 2.31 42.60
C VAL A 666 -1.54 2.52 43.83
N VAL A 667 -2.16 2.51 45.01
CA VAL A 667 -1.45 2.62 46.30
C VAL A 667 -1.67 1.36 47.11
N LEU A 668 -0.59 0.77 47.59
CA LEU A 668 -0.58 -0.42 48.46
C LEU A 668 0.10 -0.07 49.77
N ALA A 669 -0.48 -0.50 50.89
CA ALA A 669 0.08 -0.27 52.22
C ALA A 669 -0.10 -1.47 53.15
N GLU A 670 0.80 -1.60 54.12
CA GLU A 670 0.72 -2.61 55.19
C GLU A 670 -0.55 -2.48 56.04
N THR A 671 -1.08 -1.27 56.20
CA THR A 671 -2.27 -0.98 57.01
C THR A 671 -3.14 0.10 56.36
N MET A 672 -4.42 0.13 56.74
CA MET A 672 -5.34 1.20 56.32
C MET A 672 -4.90 2.60 56.77
N ASP A 673 -4.24 2.72 57.92
CA ASP A 673 -3.72 4.00 58.39
C ASP A 673 -2.45 4.41 57.66
N GLY A 674 -1.60 3.44 57.26
CA GLY A 674 -0.47 3.70 56.37
C GLY A 674 -0.91 4.23 55.01
N LEU A 675 -2.09 3.83 54.53
CA LEU A 675 -2.71 4.33 53.30
C LEU A 675 -3.20 5.78 53.37
N LYS A 676 -3.40 6.34 54.57
CA LYS A 676 -3.72 7.76 54.75
C LYS A 676 -2.47 8.65 54.70
N GLN A 677 -1.30 8.06 54.93
CA GLN A 677 -0.01 8.76 54.98
C GLN A 677 0.73 8.74 53.64
N ALA A 678 0.28 7.90 52.70
CA ALA A 678 0.82 7.70 51.35
C ALA A 678 -0.12 8.27 50.29
#